data_AF-A0A0R2C5Z5-F1
#
_entry.id   AF-A0A0R2C5Z5-F1
#
_cell.length_a   1.000
_cell.length_b   1.000
_cell.length_c   1.000
_cell.angle_alpha   90.00
_cell.angle_beta   90.00
_cell.angle_gamma   90.00
#
_symmetry.space_group_name_H-M   'P 1'
#
loop_
_entity.id
_entity.type
_entity.pdbx_description
1 polymer ?
#
loop_
_entity_poly.entity_id
_entity_poly.type
_entity_poly.pdbx_seq_one_letter_code
_entity_poly.pdbx_strand_id
1 'polypeptide(L)'
;MVTEQSFLDVTVLQVRIISYNVMLNGSNLLGNVTVQLAGSERMGTEQSTYLQRLGQFFHDVRVGRGVKLREAAGDWSVSTLSRFERGEHDISADKGVELMARLGLEDTDFLSFYNRQPGNLPVLAMDAALSYEPAMVVRRRAAYFAEHPERNTLTSVVATCLNAAEHWREPDFRFSDAEEQLLADRLAVPEHYAFLEVAMLKVIGGPASHELLTLLWQRIERMGPKWPYYGIRLLMVWLGAIMDRDMPLIDGIEAKLTPIFTHYAENKFTLEYLPNWAYGQAAVRWLRDPTAANAARIQQLIDDLMVMGAADDAHWFNNMFTRMQHAHVRHNDTLVDHPLTLAVSHTLGQLLQNQRHYFGLSLRDISQGFSVSALRRFEAGATQIAFAGLMRLMGSLGLQPSQYFTYLGRTDRHPLGVIGLRATYIRLKHYVPDSEQPAPVVICQQFVLQIPEKPQSVLSVQMLVLYTVAGLALPVEISGGLQAIFTLLMQSNQWQVMEMLAAQALVHWLAPEQIVPLFQHGHRLLVKSPEMLGGTYFFEGLNYALVHVTKTSPHGVARMFLKQFDWLPRGANFTPGAWTATGSWLFARALISPGPKAMAACRSFVARSRRVGHLDAVDAMQESWGDLVPEALFKREC
;
A
#
# COMPACT_ATOMS: atom_id res chain seq x y z
N MET A 1 30.36 12.64 15.84
CA MET A 1 30.37 11.19 16.11
C MET A 1 29.61 10.93 17.40
N VAL A 2 28.30 10.79 17.27
CA VAL A 2 27.40 10.19 18.27
C VAL A 2 26.57 9.22 17.43
N THR A 3 26.67 7.94 17.76
CA THR A 3 26.02 6.83 17.05
C THR A 3 24.54 6.78 17.41
N GLU A 4 23.69 7.45 16.62
CA GLU A 4 22.25 7.22 16.59
C GLU A 4 21.97 5.96 15.75
N GLN A 5 21.93 4.81 16.42
CA GLN A 5 21.72 3.50 15.78
C GLN A 5 20.42 2.84 16.26
N SER A 6 19.45 3.62 16.75
CA SER A 6 18.22 3.12 17.38
C SER A 6 16.92 3.70 16.83
N PHE A 7 16.94 4.25 15.61
CA PHE A 7 15.72 4.68 14.92
C PHE A 7 15.62 4.00 13.57
N LEU A 8 14.39 3.53 13.26
CA LEU A 8 13.87 3.10 11.95
C LEU A 8 13.74 1.57 11.72
N ASP A 9 12.92 0.91 12.54
CA ASP A 9 12.05 -0.16 12.03
C ASP A 9 10.89 0.50 11.26
N VAL A 10 11.13 0.89 10.01
CA VAL A 10 10.09 1.51 9.16
C VAL A 10 9.22 0.42 8.55
N THR A 11 7.94 0.46 8.93
CA THR A 11 6.87 -0.36 8.37
C THR A 11 6.78 -0.19 6.85
N VAL A 12 6.79 -1.32 6.15
CA VAL A 12 6.59 -1.38 4.71
C VAL A 12 5.17 -0.87 4.39
N LEU A 13 4.92 0.15 3.58
CA LEU A 13 3.62 0.36 2.95
C LEU A 13 3.66 -0.24 1.53
N GLN A 14 2.82 -1.25 1.29
CA GLN A 14 2.60 -1.84 -0.04
C GLN A 14 1.28 -1.31 -0.57
N VAL A 15 1.32 -0.41 -1.56
CA VAL A 15 0.10 0.04 -2.24
C VAL A 15 0.44 0.38 -3.70
N ARG A 16 -0.18 -0.37 -4.61
CA ARG A 16 -0.42 0.04 -5.99
C ARG A 16 -1.92 -0.10 -6.28
N ILE A 17 -2.39 0.69 -7.24
CA ILE A 17 -3.79 0.87 -7.60
C ILE A 17 -4.38 -0.46 -8.04
N ILE A 18 -5.67 -0.59 -7.74
CA ILE A 18 -6.54 -1.60 -8.31
C ILE A 18 -7.72 -0.82 -8.90
N SER A 19 -7.75 -0.71 -10.22
CA SER A 19 -8.87 -0.11 -10.96
C SER A 19 -9.84 -1.16 -11.50
N TYR A 20 -11.08 -0.72 -11.71
CA TYR A 20 -12.28 -1.54 -11.80
C TYR A 20 -12.59 -1.96 -13.24
N ASN A 21 -12.60 -3.26 -13.53
CA ASN A 21 -13.30 -3.78 -14.71
C ASN A 21 -14.69 -4.26 -14.30
N VAL A 22 -15.67 -3.37 -14.36
CA VAL A 22 -17.08 -3.80 -14.40
C VAL A 22 -17.36 -4.28 -15.82
N MET A 23 -17.33 -5.59 -16.05
CA MET A 23 -17.99 -6.17 -17.22
C MET A 23 -19.51 -5.98 -17.04
N LEU A 24 -20.03 -4.84 -17.49
CA LEU A 24 -21.46 -4.65 -17.68
C LEU A 24 -21.87 -5.40 -18.96
N ASN A 25 -22.38 -6.62 -18.79
CA ASN A 25 -23.29 -7.18 -19.78
C ASN A 25 -24.52 -6.27 -19.88
N GLY A 26 -24.81 -5.85 -21.10
CA GLY A 26 -25.63 -4.68 -21.38
C GLY A 26 -27.08 -4.73 -20.89
N SER A 27 -27.54 -3.58 -20.44
CA SER A 27 -28.91 -3.10 -20.65
C SER A 27 -28.97 -1.62 -20.28
N ASN A 28 -29.35 -0.79 -21.25
CA ASN A 28 -29.67 0.63 -21.13
C ASN A 28 -30.56 0.91 -19.91
N LEU A 29 -30.26 1.96 -19.15
CA LEU A 29 -31.25 2.85 -18.51
C LEU A 29 -30.54 4.16 -18.11
N LEU A 30 -30.70 5.18 -18.96
CA LEU A 30 -30.40 6.57 -18.66
C LEU A 30 -31.39 7.05 -17.59
N GLY A 31 -30.89 7.34 -16.38
CA GLY A 31 -31.65 7.98 -15.31
C GLY A 31 -30.87 9.18 -14.78
N ASN A 32 -31.37 10.39 -15.06
CA ASN A 32 -30.84 11.66 -14.57
C ASN A 32 -30.77 11.68 -13.03
N VAL A 33 -29.58 11.90 -12.47
CA VAL A 33 -29.41 12.19 -11.04
C VAL A 33 -29.30 13.69 -10.86
N THR A 34 -30.41 14.31 -10.43
CA THR A 34 -30.46 15.70 -9.99
C THR A 34 -29.89 15.79 -8.58
N VAL A 35 -28.77 16.51 -8.41
CA VAL A 35 -28.19 16.81 -7.09
C VAL A 35 -28.97 17.97 -6.48
N GLN A 36 -29.81 17.70 -5.48
CA GLN A 36 -30.42 18.75 -4.64
C GLN A 36 -29.43 19.16 -3.54
N LEU A 37 -28.97 20.41 -3.63
CA LEU A 37 -28.21 21.11 -2.60
C LEU A 37 -29.16 21.52 -1.46
N ALA A 38 -29.14 20.79 -0.35
CA ALA A 38 -29.78 21.22 0.90
C ALA A 38 -28.77 21.97 1.78
N GLY A 39 -29.03 23.27 1.96
CA GLY A 39 -28.29 24.17 2.83
C GLY A 39 -28.72 24.09 4.30
N SER A 40 -27.76 24.45 5.16
CA SER A 40 -27.89 24.97 6.53
C SER A 40 -28.65 24.17 7.61
N GLU A 41 -28.20 22.95 7.90
CA GLU A 41 -28.31 22.26 9.22
C GLU A 41 -27.18 21.23 9.36
N ARG A 42 -25.90 21.64 9.42
CA ARG A 42 -24.78 20.71 9.08
C ARG A 42 -23.74 20.32 10.15
N MET A 43 -23.69 20.91 11.34
CA MET A 43 -22.64 20.49 12.29
C MET A 43 -22.97 19.25 13.14
N GLY A 44 -24.24 19.03 13.52
CA GLY A 44 -24.63 17.88 14.35
C GLY A 44 -24.81 16.56 13.59
N THR A 45 -25.20 16.65 12.31
CA THR A 45 -25.49 15.50 11.44
C THR A 45 -24.21 14.89 10.85
N GLU A 46 -23.22 15.71 10.48
CA GLU A 46 -21.97 15.23 9.88
C GLU A 46 -21.06 14.49 10.87
N GLN A 47 -20.91 14.99 12.11
CA GLN A 47 -20.18 14.26 13.17
C GLN A 47 -20.85 12.93 13.53
N SER A 48 -22.19 12.90 13.55
CA SER A 48 -22.96 11.68 13.79
C SER A 48 -22.72 10.63 12.69
N THR A 49 -22.66 11.03 11.41
CA THR A 49 -22.40 10.08 10.30
C THR A 49 -20.96 9.56 10.25
N TYR A 50 -19.95 10.36 10.65
CA TYR A 50 -18.57 9.88 10.73
C TYR A 50 -18.41 8.86 11.85
N LEU A 51 -18.88 9.20 13.05
CA LEU A 51 -18.81 8.32 14.22
C LEU A 51 -19.57 7.01 13.97
N GLN A 52 -20.73 7.07 13.32
CA GLN A 52 -21.49 5.87 12.94
C GLN A 52 -20.71 4.97 11.98
N ARG A 53 -20.07 5.53 10.94
CA ARG A 53 -19.25 4.74 10.00
C ARG A 53 -18.03 4.14 10.68
N LEU A 54 -17.39 4.89 11.57
CA LEU A 54 -16.24 4.40 12.34
C LEU A 54 -16.67 3.27 13.29
N GLY A 55 -17.76 3.46 14.03
CA GLY A 55 -18.34 2.44 14.88
C GLY A 55 -18.69 1.16 14.13
N GLN A 56 -19.31 1.29 12.95
CA GLN A 56 -19.66 0.16 12.09
C GLN A 56 -18.41 -0.60 11.61
N PHE A 57 -17.33 0.10 11.24
CA PHE A 57 -16.08 -0.55 10.85
C PHE A 57 -15.54 -1.46 11.97
N PHE A 58 -15.49 -0.97 13.20
CA PHE A 58 -15.05 -1.78 14.34
C PHE A 58 -16.01 -2.93 14.66
N HIS A 59 -17.32 -2.68 14.53
CA HIS A 59 -18.34 -3.71 14.69
C HIS A 59 -18.15 -4.86 13.70
N ASP A 60 -17.99 -4.54 12.41
CA ASP A 60 -17.86 -5.51 11.33
C ASP A 60 -16.60 -6.37 11.50
N VAL A 61 -15.47 -5.74 11.86
CA VAL A 61 -14.21 -6.46 12.15
C VAL A 61 -14.39 -7.37 13.37
N ARG A 62 -14.97 -6.85 14.45
CA ARG A 62 -15.15 -7.62 15.69
C ARG A 62 -16.03 -8.84 15.47
N VAL A 63 -17.19 -8.65 14.85
CA VAL A 63 -18.15 -9.72 14.56
C VAL A 63 -17.56 -10.71 13.54
N GLY A 64 -16.89 -10.22 12.51
CA GLY A 64 -16.20 -11.07 11.51
C GLY A 64 -15.10 -11.95 12.11
N ARG A 65 -14.44 -11.50 13.19
CA ARG A 65 -13.44 -12.26 13.95
C ARG A 65 -14.03 -13.08 15.11
N GLY A 66 -15.36 -13.18 15.19
CA GLY A 66 -16.07 -13.94 16.22
C GLY A 66 -15.82 -13.43 17.65
N VAL A 67 -15.33 -12.20 17.79
CA VAL A 67 -14.95 -11.63 19.09
C VAL A 67 -16.20 -11.08 19.77
N LYS A 68 -16.43 -11.50 21.02
CA LYS A 68 -17.55 -10.98 21.81
C LYS A 68 -17.26 -9.56 22.29
N LEU A 69 -18.33 -8.80 22.50
CA LEU A 69 -18.23 -7.40 22.94
C LEU A 69 -17.42 -7.26 24.25
N ARG A 70 -17.56 -8.20 25.20
CA ARG A 70 -16.78 -8.20 26.45
C ARG A 70 -15.28 -8.44 26.23
N GLU A 71 -14.93 -9.32 25.31
CA GLU A 71 -13.53 -9.64 25.00
C GLU A 71 -12.82 -8.47 24.31
N ALA A 72 -13.54 -7.79 23.41
CA ALA A 72 -13.05 -6.58 22.74
C ALA A 72 -12.96 -5.37 23.68
N ALA A 73 -13.91 -5.21 24.60
CA ALA A 73 -13.91 -4.11 25.56
C ALA A 73 -12.88 -4.28 26.70
N GLY A 74 -12.43 -5.50 26.99
CA GLY A 74 -11.44 -5.71 28.06
C GLY A 74 -11.93 -5.16 29.40
N ASP A 75 -11.14 -4.26 29.99
CA ASP A 75 -11.42 -3.70 31.32
C ASP A 75 -12.46 -2.58 31.32
N TRP A 76 -12.77 -1.99 30.17
CA TRP A 76 -13.77 -0.92 30.11
C TRP A 76 -15.18 -1.45 29.79
N SER A 77 -16.17 -0.58 30.00
CA SER A 77 -17.59 -0.98 29.96
C SER A 77 -18.02 -1.47 28.58
N VAL A 78 -18.63 -2.65 28.56
CA VAL A 78 -19.30 -3.25 27.40
C VAL A 78 -20.34 -2.30 26.81
N SER A 79 -21.07 -1.56 27.64
CA SER A 79 -22.06 -0.59 27.16
C SER A 79 -21.41 0.57 26.42
N THR A 80 -20.21 1.00 26.82
CA THR A 80 -19.48 2.06 26.11
C THR A 80 -19.06 1.58 24.73
N LEU A 81 -18.50 0.37 24.60
CA LEU A 81 -18.14 -0.18 23.29
C LEU A 81 -19.37 -0.38 22.39
N SER A 82 -20.48 -0.89 22.94
CA SER A 82 -21.72 -1.04 22.19
C SER A 82 -22.26 0.30 21.66
N ARG A 83 -22.19 1.36 22.46
CA ARG A 83 -22.63 2.71 22.04
C ARG A 83 -21.69 3.30 20.99
N PHE A 84 -20.38 3.06 21.10
CA PHE A 84 -19.41 3.44 20.08
C PHE A 84 -19.65 2.74 18.75
N GLU A 85 -19.80 1.41 18.76
CA GLU A 85 -20.06 0.63 17.55
C GLU A 85 -21.36 1.04 16.84
N ARG A 86 -22.35 1.56 17.59
CA ARG A 86 -23.61 2.08 17.05
C ARG A 86 -23.57 3.57 16.67
N GLY A 87 -22.43 4.23 16.84
CA GLY A 87 -22.27 5.65 16.54
C GLY A 87 -22.90 6.61 17.57
N GLU A 88 -23.30 6.12 18.74
CA GLU A 88 -24.04 6.89 19.75
C GLU A 88 -23.13 7.63 20.74
N HIS A 89 -21.90 7.16 20.94
CA HIS A 89 -20.95 7.75 21.87
C HIS A 89 -19.52 7.50 21.42
N ASP A 90 -18.71 8.56 21.31
CA ASP A 90 -17.29 8.42 20.99
C ASP A 90 -16.50 7.87 22.19
N ILE A 91 -15.31 7.34 21.92
CA ILE A 91 -14.39 6.83 22.94
C ILE A 91 -13.13 7.69 23.00
N SER A 92 -12.30 7.53 24.04
CA SER A 92 -10.98 8.16 24.07
C SER A 92 -10.06 7.52 23.02
N ALA A 93 -9.06 8.28 22.54
CA ALA A 93 -8.05 7.75 21.63
C ALA A 93 -7.37 6.48 22.17
N ASP A 94 -7.01 6.46 23.47
CA ASP A 94 -6.41 5.29 24.13
C ASP A 94 -7.30 4.03 24.04
N LYS A 95 -8.61 4.18 24.22
CA LYS A 95 -9.57 3.07 24.08
C LYS A 95 -9.69 2.61 22.64
N GLY A 96 -9.63 3.52 21.68
CA GLY A 96 -9.60 3.18 20.25
C GLY A 96 -8.38 2.33 19.91
N VAL A 97 -7.23 2.66 20.47
CA VAL A 97 -5.97 1.92 20.29
C VAL A 97 -6.02 0.55 20.93
N GLU A 98 -6.47 0.48 22.18
CA GLU A 98 -6.65 -0.79 22.87
C GLU A 98 -7.59 -1.71 22.07
N LEU A 99 -8.70 -1.16 21.58
CA LEU A 99 -9.66 -1.89 20.75
C LEU A 99 -9.01 -2.40 19.45
N MET A 100 -8.23 -1.56 18.76
CA MET A 100 -7.49 -1.99 17.57
C MET A 100 -6.53 -3.14 17.86
N ALA A 101 -5.74 -3.03 18.93
CA ALA A 101 -4.76 -4.05 19.31
C ALA A 101 -5.42 -5.36 19.75
N ARG A 102 -6.55 -5.29 20.48
CA ARG A 102 -7.36 -6.46 20.85
C ARG A 102 -8.01 -7.12 19.64
N LEU A 103 -8.47 -6.33 18.67
CA LEU A 103 -9.01 -6.89 17.43
C LEU A 103 -7.92 -7.41 16.51
N GLY A 104 -6.66 -7.00 16.66
CA GLY A 104 -5.57 -7.34 15.76
C GLY A 104 -5.65 -6.56 14.44
N LEU A 105 -6.05 -5.29 14.52
CA LEU A 105 -6.02 -4.38 13.38
C LEU A 105 -4.61 -3.86 13.16
N GLU A 106 -4.16 -3.94 11.91
CA GLU A 106 -2.89 -3.39 11.47
C GLU A 106 -3.05 -1.97 10.93
N ASP A 107 -1.90 -1.36 10.71
CA ASP A 107 -1.72 0.02 10.31
C ASP A 107 -2.42 0.33 8.95
N THR A 108 -2.35 -0.63 8.02
CA THR A 108 -2.96 -0.56 6.69
C THR A 108 -4.46 -0.85 6.66
N ASP A 109 -5.04 -1.46 7.70
CA ASP A 109 -6.44 -1.92 7.70
C ASP A 109 -7.43 -0.73 7.65
N PHE A 110 -6.97 0.44 8.09
CA PHE A 110 -7.72 1.69 8.05
C PHE A 110 -7.75 2.37 6.69
N LEU A 111 -6.94 1.94 5.71
CA LEU A 111 -6.83 2.67 4.45
C LEU A 111 -8.15 2.70 3.69
N SER A 112 -8.91 1.61 3.68
CA SER A 112 -10.24 1.55 3.04
C SER A 112 -11.21 2.56 3.68
N PHE A 113 -11.25 2.61 5.02
CA PHE A 113 -12.04 3.57 5.77
C PHE A 113 -11.58 5.01 5.50
N TYR A 114 -10.27 5.26 5.59
CA TYR A 114 -9.64 6.56 5.37
C TYR A 114 -10.05 7.13 4.01
N ASN A 115 -9.93 6.32 2.97
CA ASN A 115 -10.24 6.78 1.62
C ASN A 115 -11.71 7.12 1.48
N ARG A 116 -12.63 6.33 2.01
CA ARG A 116 -14.07 6.60 1.88
C ARG A 116 -14.54 7.90 2.56
N GLN A 117 -13.69 8.56 3.35
CA GLN A 117 -14.05 9.85 3.97
C GLN A 117 -13.84 11.00 2.98
N PRO A 118 -14.84 11.89 2.79
CA PRO A 118 -14.74 13.00 1.85
C PRO A 118 -13.73 14.08 2.30
N GLY A 119 -13.64 14.33 3.61
CA GLY A 119 -12.74 15.33 4.18
C GLY A 119 -11.30 14.87 4.41
N ASN A 120 -10.99 13.60 4.12
CA ASN A 120 -9.60 13.12 4.20
C ASN A 120 -8.82 13.56 2.96
N LEU A 121 -7.51 13.72 3.13
CA LEU A 121 -6.64 14.06 2.03
C LEU A 121 -6.78 13.03 0.89
N PRO A 122 -6.97 13.44 -0.37
CA PRO A 122 -7.39 12.53 -1.44
C PRO A 122 -6.20 11.75 -2.04
N VAL A 123 -5.44 11.02 -1.22
CA VAL A 123 -4.19 10.37 -1.63
C VAL A 123 -4.41 9.35 -2.75
N LEU A 124 -5.43 8.50 -2.66
CA LEU A 124 -5.77 7.56 -3.74
C LEU A 124 -6.27 8.25 -5.02
N ALA A 125 -6.78 9.47 -4.94
CA ALA A 125 -7.15 10.21 -6.15
C ALA A 125 -5.90 10.65 -6.93
N MET A 126 -4.82 11.00 -6.20
CA MET A 126 -3.52 11.31 -6.80
C MET A 126 -2.91 10.05 -7.43
N ASP A 127 -2.97 8.91 -6.75
CA ASP A 127 -2.52 7.65 -7.36
C ASP A 127 -3.36 7.29 -8.59
N ALA A 128 -4.69 7.41 -8.56
CA ALA A 128 -5.53 7.09 -9.71
C ALA A 128 -5.34 7.96 -10.95
N ALA A 129 -4.62 9.08 -10.82
CA ALA A 129 -4.12 9.83 -11.96
C ALA A 129 -3.23 8.98 -12.89
N LEU A 130 -2.59 7.94 -12.35
CA LEU A 130 -1.72 7.03 -13.10
C LEU A 130 -2.51 6.08 -14.00
N SER A 131 -3.67 5.63 -13.54
CA SER A 131 -4.55 4.68 -14.24
C SER A 131 -5.57 5.33 -15.19
N TYR A 132 -5.63 6.67 -15.21
CA TYR A 132 -6.63 7.48 -15.90
C TYR A 132 -8.09 7.11 -15.55
N GLU A 133 -8.45 7.34 -14.29
CA GLU A 133 -9.84 7.36 -13.79
C GLU A 133 -10.31 8.82 -13.55
N PRO A 134 -10.48 9.66 -14.59
CA PRO A 134 -10.75 11.08 -14.43
C PRO A 134 -12.04 11.35 -13.64
N ALA A 135 -13.04 10.48 -13.77
CA ALA A 135 -14.28 10.56 -13.02
C ALA A 135 -14.05 10.45 -11.50
N MET A 136 -13.08 9.62 -11.06
CA MET A 136 -12.75 9.54 -9.64
C MET A 136 -12.04 10.79 -9.15
N VAL A 137 -11.09 11.34 -9.92
CA VAL A 137 -10.36 12.55 -9.56
C VAL A 137 -11.32 13.73 -9.40
N VAL A 138 -12.22 13.94 -10.39
CA VAL A 138 -13.25 14.98 -10.35
C VAL A 138 -14.19 14.82 -9.17
N ARG A 139 -14.71 13.60 -8.93
CA ARG A 139 -15.59 13.31 -7.78
C ARG A 139 -14.88 13.59 -6.46
N ARG A 140 -13.60 13.24 -6.35
CA ARG A 140 -12.81 13.44 -5.12
C ARG A 140 -12.45 14.89 -4.88
N ARG A 141 -12.09 15.63 -5.93
CA ARG A 141 -11.92 17.07 -5.88
C ARG A 141 -13.17 17.73 -5.29
N ALA A 142 -14.34 17.45 -5.87
CA ALA A 142 -15.60 18.04 -5.42
C ALA A 142 -15.91 17.70 -3.95
N ALA A 143 -15.75 16.44 -3.55
CA ALA A 143 -15.98 16.02 -2.17
C ALA A 143 -15.02 16.67 -1.17
N TYR A 144 -13.73 16.77 -1.50
CA TYR A 144 -12.72 17.35 -0.62
C TYR A 144 -12.95 18.85 -0.39
N PHE A 145 -13.16 19.63 -1.46
CA PHE A 145 -13.39 21.08 -1.33
C PHE A 145 -14.76 21.43 -0.75
N ALA A 146 -15.72 20.52 -0.76
CA ALA A 146 -16.98 20.69 -0.01
C ALA A 146 -16.75 20.63 1.52
N GLU A 147 -15.84 19.78 1.98
CA GLU A 147 -15.48 19.62 3.41
C GLU A 147 -14.43 20.64 3.87
N HIS A 148 -13.69 21.24 2.93
CA HIS A 148 -12.65 22.24 3.19
C HIS A 148 -12.88 23.51 2.37
N PRO A 149 -13.93 24.31 2.68
CA PRO A 149 -14.29 25.49 1.89
C PRO A 149 -13.30 26.65 2.08
N GLU A 150 -12.53 26.66 3.16
CA GLU A 150 -11.55 27.71 3.45
C GLU A 150 -10.24 27.47 2.69
N ARG A 151 -9.75 28.51 2.01
CA ARG A 151 -8.46 28.46 1.33
C ARG A 151 -7.34 28.65 2.37
N ASN A 152 -6.44 27.68 2.40
CA ASN A 152 -5.20 27.70 3.18
C ASN A 152 -4.10 26.99 2.37
N THR A 153 -2.93 26.84 2.97
CA THR A 153 -1.77 26.17 2.36
C THR A 153 -2.07 24.72 1.99
N LEU A 154 -2.74 23.95 2.86
CA LEU A 154 -3.11 22.56 2.61
C LEU A 154 -4.08 22.42 1.42
N THR A 155 -5.17 23.19 1.42
CA THR A 155 -6.14 23.17 0.32
C THR A 155 -5.53 23.67 -0.98
N SER A 156 -4.55 24.57 -0.92
CA SER A 156 -3.76 25.00 -2.09
C SER A 156 -2.86 23.88 -2.63
N VAL A 157 -2.13 23.17 -1.77
CA VAL A 157 -1.32 21.99 -2.18
C VAL A 157 -2.21 20.94 -2.83
N VAL A 158 -3.35 20.62 -2.22
CA VAL A 158 -4.30 19.64 -2.77
C VAL A 158 -4.86 20.09 -4.11
N ALA A 159 -5.19 21.37 -4.26
CA ALA A 159 -5.66 21.93 -5.52
C ALA A 159 -4.61 21.75 -6.62
N THR A 160 -3.35 22.08 -6.35
CA THR A 160 -2.23 21.93 -7.28
C THR A 160 -2.00 20.46 -7.65
N CYS A 161 -1.98 19.54 -6.68
CA CYS A 161 -1.80 18.12 -6.95
C CYS A 161 -2.96 17.50 -7.75
N LEU A 162 -4.21 17.87 -7.45
CA LEU A 162 -5.36 17.39 -8.22
C LEU A 162 -5.40 18.01 -9.63
N ASN A 163 -4.95 19.25 -9.80
CA ASN A 163 -4.79 19.87 -11.11
C ASN A 163 -3.76 19.11 -11.96
N ALA A 164 -2.61 18.79 -11.36
CA ALA A 164 -1.63 17.90 -11.99
C ALA A 164 -2.22 16.52 -12.29
N ALA A 165 -2.95 15.91 -11.36
CA ALA A 165 -3.59 14.61 -11.57
C ALA A 165 -4.50 14.57 -12.81
N GLU A 166 -5.16 15.68 -13.13
CA GLU A 166 -6.03 15.79 -14.31
C GLU A 166 -5.25 16.07 -15.61
N HIS A 167 -4.16 16.83 -15.54
CA HIS A 167 -3.51 17.42 -16.71
C HIS A 167 -2.06 16.97 -16.95
N TRP A 168 -1.44 16.17 -16.08
CA TRP A 168 0.00 15.84 -16.15
C TRP A 168 0.43 15.19 -17.47
N ARG A 169 -0.48 14.50 -18.18
CA ARG A 169 -0.20 13.88 -19.48
C ARG A 169 -0.06 14.88 -20.62
N GLU A 170 -0.59 16.10 -20.45
CA GLU A 170 -0.60 17.13 -21.48
C GLU A 170 0.80 17.74 -21.60
N PRO A 171 1.51 17.56 -22.74
CA PRO A 171 2.91 17.93 -22.88
C PRO A 171 3.25 19.39 -22.55
N ASP A 172 2.27 20.29 -22.60
CA ASP A 172 2.41 21.73 -22.34
C ASP A 172 1.88 22.18 -20.97
N PHE A 173 1.19 21.31 -20.22
CA PHE A 173 0.72 21.65 -18.88
C PHE A 173 1.91 21.78 -17.93
N ARG A 174 2.01 22.91 -17.23
CA ARG A 174 3.08 23.24 -16.28
C ARG A 174 2.50 23.89 -15.04
N PHE A 175 3.22 23.76 -13.94
CA PHE A 175 2.98 24.57 -12.76
C PHE A 175 3.38 26.02 -13.01
N SER A 176 2.67 26.95 -12.38
CA SER A 176 3.19 28.31 -12.20
C SER A 176 4.35 28.32 -11.21
N ASP A 177 5.23 29.33 -11.28
CA ASP A 177 6.37 29.48 -10.37
C ASP A 177 5.94 29.43 -8.89
N ALA A 178 4.78 30.00 -8.57
CA ALA A 178 4.21 29.99 -7.22
C ALA A 178 3.71 28.60 -6.79
N GLU A 179 3.16 27.81 -7.72
CA GLU A 179 2.77 26.42 -7.45
C GLU A 179 4.00 25.52 -7.25
N GLU A 180 5.06 25.74 -8.02
CA GLU A 180 6.32 25.02 -7.81
C GLU A 180 6.97 25.37 -6.48
N GLN A 181 7.01 26.65 -6.10
CA GLN A 181 7.52 27.05 -4.79
C GLN A 181 6.68 26.42 -3.67
N LEU A 182 5.35 26.40 -3.81
CA LEU A 182 4.45 25.74 -2.85
C LEU A 182 4.76 24.24 -2.72
N LEU A 183 4.97 23.55 -3.84
CA LEU A 183 5.34 22.13 -3.85
C LEU A 183 6.73 21.89 -3.27
N ALA A 184 7.71 22.75 -3.59
CA ALA A 184 9.06 22.70 -3.04
C ALA A 184 9.05 22.87 -1.53
N ASP A 185 8.37 23.90 -1.01
CA ASP A 185 8.25 24.13 0.43
C ASP A 185 7.56 22.94 1.10
N ARG A 186 6.52 22.40 0.46
CA ARG A 186 5.81 21.23 0.97
C ARG A 186 6.69 19.98 0.98
N LEU A 187 7.57 19.80 0.01
CA LEU A 187 8.45 18.64 -0.13
C LEU A 187 9.87 18.95 0.40
N ALA A 188 9.96 19.76 1.46
CA ALA A 188 11.23 20.14 2.08
C ALA A 188 11.88 19.06 2.96
N VAL A 189 11.10 18.09 3.44
CA VAL A 189 11.55 17.08 4.43
C VAL A 189 11.35 15.67 3.89
N PRO A 190 12.29 15.14 3.07
CA PRO A 190 12.16 13.84 2.44
C PRO A 190 12.20 12.69 3.46
N GLU A 191 12.75 12.89 4.65
CA GLU A 191 12.67 11.96 5.79
C GLU A 191 11.20 11.68 6.19
N HIS A 192 10.32 12.65 5.99
CA HIS A 192 8.89 12.57 6.26
C HIS A 192 8.04 12.07 5.10
N TYR A 193 8.62 11.77 3.93
CA TYR A 193 7.84 11.28 2.81
C TYR A 193 7.23 9.92 3.13
N ALA A 194 5.93 9.94 3.41
CA ALA A 194 5.15 8.74 3.63
C ALA A 194 4.41 8.41 2.33
N PHE A 195 3.31 7.68 2.49
CA PHE A 195 2.43 7.31 1.37
C PHE A 195 1.96 8.52 0.55
N LEU A 196 1.62 9.63 1.23
CA LEU A 196 1.15 10.85 0.59
C LEU A 196 2.22 11.46 -0.33
N GLU A 197 3.42 11.69 0.17
CA GLU A 197 4.44 12.40 -0.58
C GLU A 197 4.92 11.56 -1.77
N VAL A 198 4.92 10.22 -1.66
CA VAL A 198 5.17 9.35 -2.82
C VAL A 198 4.06 9.49 -3.87
N ALA A 199 2.79 9.55 -3.47
CA ALA A 199 1.67 9.82 -4.37
C ALA A 199 1.78 11.21 -5.03
N MET A 200 2.24 12.22 -4.29
CA MET A 200 2.51 13.55 -4.84
C MET A 200 3.64 13.51 -5.89
N LEU A 201 4.77 12.87 -5.59
CA LEU A 201 5.92 12.76 -6.52
C LEU A 201 5.51 12.17 -7.88
N LYS A 202 4.59 11.20 -7.88
CA LYS A 202 4.06 10.58 -9.11
C LYS A 202 3.32 11.56 -10.02
N VAL A 203 2.52 12.47 -9.45
CA VAL A 203 1.69 13.40 -10.25
C VAL A 203 2.42 14.70 -10.62
N ILE A 204 3.40 15.12 -9.81
CA ILE A 204 4.15 16.36 -10.08
C ILE A 204 5.30 16.16 -11.07
N GLY A 205 5.77 14.92 -11.27
CA GLY A 205 6.99 14.65 -12.06
C GLY A 205 6.95 15.20 -13.48
N GLY A 206 5.84 15.03 -14.20
CA GLY A 206 5.70 15.54 -15.57
C GLY A 206 5.67 17.07 -15.64
N PRO A 207 4.80 17.77 -14.89
CA PRO A 207 4.66 19.23 -15.00
C PRO A 207 5.77 20.05 -14.30
N ALA A 208 6.68 19.41 -13.55
CA ALA A 208 7.74 20.06 -12.80
C ALA A 208 8.88 20.60 -13.69
N SER A 209 9.44 21.72 -13.30
CA SER A 209 10.68 22.26 -13.85
C SER A 209 11.91 21.42 -13.51
N HIS A 210 12.99 21.65 -14.28
CA HIS A 210 14.33 21.17 -13.98
C HIS A 210 14.75 21.51 -12.55
N GLU A 211 14.52 22.74 -12.10
CA GLU A 211 14.94 23.25 -10.79
C GLU A 211 14.19 22.54 -9.66
N LEU A 212 12.88 22.31 -9.81
CA LEU A 212 12.10 21.58 -8.82
C LEU A 212 12.58 20.13 -8.72
N LEU A 213 12.75 19.42 -9.83
CA LEU A 213 13.25 18.04 -9.82
C LEU A 213 14.68 17.95 -9.27
N THR A 214 15.55 18.90 -9.61
CA THR A 214 16.91 19.01 -9.08
C THR A 214 16.90 19.20 -7.57
N LEU A 215 16.08 20.11 -7.07
CA LEU A 215 15.95 20.37 -5.64
C LEU A 215 15.44 19.13 -4.89
N LEU A 216 14.41 18.46 -5.41
CA LEU A 216 13.88 17.23 -4.83
C LEU A 216 14.95 16.12 -4.81
N TRP A 217 15.72 15.97 -5.89
CA TRP A 217 16.83 15.03 -5.97
C TRP A 217 17.90 15.31 -4.90
N GLN A 218 18.40 16.55 -4.82
CA GLN A 218 19.41 16.95 -3.84
C GLN A 218 18.95 16.67 -2.40
N ARG A 219 17.67 16.96 -2.12
CA ARG A 219 17.07 16.70 -0.81
C ARG A 219 17.02 15.20 -0.52
N ILE A 220 16.64 14.35 -1.47
CA ILE A 220 16.63 12.89 -1.30
C ILE A 220 18.05 12.33 -1.12
N GLU A 221 19.04 12.84 -1.86
CA GLU A 221 20.45 12.44 -1.72
C GLU A 221 20.97 12.65 -0.29
N ARG A 222 20.52 13.71 0.41
CA ARG A 222 20.91 14.00 1.80
C ARG A 222 20.69 12.82 2.75
N MET A 223 19.70 11.99 2.45
CA MET A 223 19.25 10.88 3.29
C MET A 223 20.16 9.65 3.16
N GLY A 224 20.74 9.46 1.98
CA GLY A 224 21.58 8.33 1.62
C GLY A 224 20.82 7.00 1.37
N PRO A 225 21.50 6.01 0.75
CA PRO A 225 20.91 4.76 0.27
C PRO A 225 20.45 3.79 1.37
N LYS A 226 20.88 4.02 2.62
CA LYS A 226 20.44 3.22 3.77
C LYS A 226 19.05 3.61 4.25
N TRP A 227 18.54 4.78 3.85
CA TRP A 227 17.23 5.20 4.30
C TRP A 227 16.12 4.41 3.56
N PRO A 228 15.10 3.91 4.29
CA PRO A 228 13.97 3.23 3.66
C PRO A 228 13.33 4.06 2.54
N TYR A 229 12.94 3.44 1.42
CA TYR A 229 12.34 4.14 0.28
C TYR A 229 13.24 5.13 -0.50
N TYR A 230 14.52 5.29 -0.14
CA TYR A 230 15.45 6.15 -0.89
C TYR A 230 15.40 5.88 -2.40
N GLY A 231 15.55 4.60 -2.80
CA GLY A 231 15.52 4.21 -4.21
C GLY A 231 14.20 4.49 -4.92
N ILE A 232 13.07 4.33 -4.23
CA ILE A 232 11.74 4.61 -4.80
C ILE A 232 11.55 6.10 -5.02
N ARG A 233 11.98 6.93 -4.07
CA ARG A 233 11.83 8.39 -4.17
C ARG A 233 12.69 8.94 -5.31
N LEU A 234 13.93 8.48 -5.43
CA LEU A 234 14.78 8.79 -6.57
C LEU A 234 14.17 8.32 -7.90
N LEU A 235 13.60 7.12 -7.92
CA LEU A 235 12.94 6.59 -9.12
C LEU A 235 11.79 7.49 -9.57
N MET A 236 10.97 8.02 -8.65
CA MET A 236 9.87 8.92 -9.03
C MET A 236 10.37 10.23 -9.65
N VAL A 237 11.44 10.82 -9.08
CA VAL A 237 12.07 12.03 -9.65
C VAL A 237 12.68 11.74 -11.02
N TRP A 238 13.35 10.59 -11.17
CA TRP A 238 13.93 10.15 -12.45
C TRP A 238 12.87 9.92 -13.53
N LEU A 239 11.75 9.29 -13.18
CA LEU A 239 10.62 9.14 -14.12
C LEU A 239 10.05 10.50 -14.53
N GLY A 240 9.99 11.48 -13.62
CA GLY A 240 9.64 12.87 -13.95
C GLY A 240 10.60 13.48 -14.97
N ALA A 241 11.92 13.36 -14.74
CA ALA A 241 12.94 13.82 -15.68
C ALA A 241 12.82 13.16 -17.07
N ILE A 242 12.48 11.87 -17.13
CA ILE A 242 12.21 11.15 -18.39
C ILE A 242 11.01 11.75 -19.14
N MET A 243 9.93 12.11 -18.43
CA MET A 243 8.72 12.64 -19.07
C MET A 243 8.97 13.91 -19.89
N ASP A 244 9.88 14.77 -19.44
CA ASP A 244 10.21 16.05 -20.08
C ASP A 244 11.60 16.05 -20.77
N ARG A 245 12.22 14.86 -20.88
CA ARG A 245 13.48 14.63 -21.62
C ARG A 245 14.68 15.37 -21.03
N ASP A 246 14.71 15.53 -19.72
CA ASP A 246 15.78 16.19 -18.97
C ASP A 246 17.02 15.29 -18.87
N MET A 247 17.77 15.20 -19.97
CA MET A 247 18.94 14.32 -20.08
C MET A 247 19.98 14.52 -18.97
N PRO A 248 20.33 15.74 -18.54
CA PRO A 248 21.21 15.95 -17.39
C PRO A 248 20.73 15.26 -16.10
N LEU A 249 19.45 15.40 -15.74
CA LEU A 249 18.89 14.73 -14.57
C LEU A 249 18.75 13.22 -14.77
N ILE A 250 18.35 12.78 -15.96
CA ILE A 250 18.25 11.37 -16.32
C ILE A 250 19.59 10.66 -16.07
N ASP A 251 20.67 11.20 -16.63
CA ASP A 251 22.00 10.60 -16.53
C ASP A 251 22.53 10.64 -15.09
N GLY A 252 22.30 11.76 -14.39
CA GLY A 252 22.74 11.94 -13.00
C GLY A 252 22.08 10.97 -12.01
N ILE A 253 20.76 10.73 -12.16
CA ILE A 253 20.00 9.86 -11.25
C ILE A 253 20.10 8.38 -11.68
N GLU A 254 20.16 8.06 -12.97
CA GLU A 254 20.25 6.66 -13.46
C GLU A 254 21.45 5.91 -12.87
N ALA A 255 22.60 6.58 -12.74
CA ALA A 255 23.80 6.00 -12.12
C ALA A 255 23.59 5.59 -10.66
N LYS A 256 22.73 6.30 -9.91
CA LYS A 256 22.38 6.00 -8.52
C LYS A 256 21.36 4.87 -8.41
N LEU A 257 20.38 4.84 -9.32
CA LEU A 257 19.33 3.84 -9.35
C LEU A 257 19.82 2.46 -9.80
N THR A 258 20.78 2.42 -10.73
CA THR A 258 21.30 1.17 -11.29
C THR A 258 21.69 0.15 -10.21
N PRO A 259 22.61 0.43 -9.27
CA PRO A 259 23.01 -0.56 -8.26
C PRO A 259 21.85 -1.02 -7.36
N ILE A 260 20.84 -0.16 -7.14
CA ILE A 260 19.68 -0.43 -6.29
C ILE A 260 18.72 -1.41 -6.97
N PHE A 261 18.45 -1.19 -8.27
CA PHE A 261 17.50 -2.00 -9.02
C PHE A 261 18.13 -3.23 -9.70
N THR A 262 19.46 -3.29 -9.86
CA THR A 262 20.15 -4.52 -10.28
C THR A 262 20.31 -5.52 -9.14
N HIS A 263 20.44 -5.06 -7.90
CA HIS A 263 20.53 -5.91 -6.70
C HIS A 263 19.19 -5.93 -5.93
N TYR A 264 18.08 -6.07 -6.65
CA TYR A 264 16.74 -6.02 -6.06
C TYR A 264 16.48 -7.10 -4.99
N ALA A 265 17.20 -8.23 -5.06
CA ALA A 265 17.14 -9.27 -4.03
C ALA A 265 17.57 -8.77 -2.65
N GLU A 266 18.47 -7.78 -2.60
CA GLU A 266 18.97 -7.15 -1.38
C GLU A 266 18.05 -6.03 -0.88
N ASN A 267 17.18 -5.50 -1.74
CA ASN A 267 16.30 -4.38 -1.41
C ASN A 267 14.83 -4.69 -1.74
N LYS A 268 14.13 -5.30 -0.78
CA LYS A 268 12.73 -5.73 -0.98
C LYS A 268 11.76 -4.57 -1.22
N PHE A 269 12.11 -3.35 -0.84
CA PHE A 269 11.28 -2.18 -1.12
C PHE A 269 11.15 -1.91 -2.62
N THR A 270 12.12 -2.34 -3.45
CA THR A 270 12.13 -2.01 -4.88
C THR A 270 11.39 -3.02 -5.76
N LEU A 271 11.03 -4.20 -5.23
CA LEU A 271 10.41 -5.28 -6.01
C LEU A 271 9.15 -4.83 -6.76
N GLU A 272 8.26 -4.09 -6.08
CA GLU A 272 7.01 -3.57 -6.68
C GLU A 272 7.25 -2.52 -7.78
N TYR A 273 8.46 -1.95 -7.82
CA TYR A 273 8.86 -0.87 -8.72
C TYR A 273 9.85 -1.34 -9.79
N LEU A 274 10.17 -2.64 -9.87
CA LEU A 274 10.98 -3.18 -10.95
C LEU A 274 10.38 -2.89 -12.35
N PRO A 275 9.04 -2.93 -12.54
CA PRO A 275 8.47 -2.55 -13.83
C PRO A 275 8.69 -1.10 -14.22
N ASN A 276 8.66 -0.19 -13.25
CA ASN A 276 8.97 1.22 -13.47
C ASN A 276 10.41 1.43 -13.90
N TRP A 277 11.33 0.71 -13.26
CA TRP A 277 12.73 0.73 -13.63
C TRP A 277 12.93 0.19 -15.06
N ALA A 278 12.35 -0.97 -15.39
CA ALA A 278 12.43 -1.57 -16.72
C ALA A 278 11.84 -0.65 -17.81
N TYR A 279 10.67 -0.05 -17.54
CA TYR A 279 10.07 0.95 -18.42
C TYR A 279 10.98 2.16 -18.61
N GLY A 280 11.50 2.73 -17.51
CA GLY A 280 12.39 3.89 -17.57
C GLY A 280 13.65 3.60 -18.38
N GLN A 281 14.27 2.43 -18.23
CA GLN A 281 15.42 2.02 -19.05
C GLN A 281 15.07 1.94 -20.54
N ALA A 282 13.90 1.41 -20.89
CA ALA A 282 13.42 1.37 -22.26
C ALA A 282 13.15 2.77 -22.82
N ALA A 283 12.57 3.67 -22.01
CA ALA A 283 12.29 5.05 -22.35
C ALA A 283 13.58 5.85 -22.57
N VAL A 284 14.56 5.76 -21.66
CA VAL A 284 15.87 6.41 -21.78
C VAL A 284 16.61 5.92 -23.03
N ARG A 285 16.55 4.63 -23.34
CA ARG A 285 17.12 4.09 -24.58
C ARG A 285 16.49 4.74 -25.82
N TRP A 286 15.17 4.91 -25.83
CA TRP A 286 14.48 5.59 -26.92
C TRP A 286 14.82 7.08 -26.99
N LEU A 287 14.95 7.78 -25.86
CA LEU A 287 15.39 9.18 -25.82
C LEU A 287 16.79 9.37 -26.41
N ARG A 288 17.71 8.46 -26.11
CA ARG A 288 19.08 8.46 -26.65
C ARG A 288 19.13 8.07 -28.14
N ASP A 289 18.23 7.20 -28.59
CA ASP A 289 18.17 6.68 -29.96
C ASP A 289 16.70 6.43 -30.40
N PRO A 290 15.99 7.44 -30.93
CA PRO A 290 14.54 7.40 -31.16
C PRO A 290 14.15 6.65 -32.45
N THR A 291 14.53 5.38 -32.53
CA THR A 291 14.18 4.49 -33.64
C THR A 291 12.81 3.84 -33.47
N ALA A 292 12.19 3.44 -34.58
CA ALA A 292 10.95 2.66 -34.57
C ALA A 292 11.10 1.34 -33.77
N ALA A 293 12.29 0.72 -33.79
CA ALA A 293 12.58 -0.47 -33.02
C ALA A 293 12.58 -0.21 -31.49
N ASN A 294 13.15 0.91 -31.03
CA ASN A 294 13.12 1.26 -29.60
C ASN A 294 11.71 1.68 -29.15
N ALA A 295 10.95 2.38 -30.00
CA ALA A 295 9.54 2.67 -29.73
C ALA A 295 8.69 1.38 -29.60
N ALA A 296 8.87 0.43 -30.52
CA ALA A 296 8.17 -0.85 -30.48
C ALA A 296 8.51 -1.68 -29.22
N ARG A 297 9.73 -1.54 -28.67
CA ARG A 297 10.09 -2.19 -27.39
C ARG A 297 9.30 -1.63 -26.21
N ILE A 298 9.12 -0.32 -26.15
CA ILE A 298 8.29 0.33 -25.11
C ILE A 298 6.84 -0.14 -25.26
N GLN A 299 6.30 -0.12 -26.48
CA GLN A 299 4.93 -0.58 -26.73
C GLN A 299 4.74 -2.05 -26.33
N GLN A 300 5.69 -2.94 -26.67
CA GLN A 300 5.61 -4.34 -26.30
C GLN A 300 5.63 -4.55 -24.77
N LEU A 301 6.37 -3.73 -24.02
CA LEU A 301 6.35 -3.76 -22.55
C LEU A 301 4.96 -3.38 -22.02
N ILE A 302 4.37 -2.31 -22.55
CA ILE A 302 3.02 -1.85 -22.20
C ILE A 302 1.98 -2.94 -22.51
N ASP A 303 2.06 -3.54 -23.69
CA ASP A 303 1.14 -4.61 -24.11
C ASP A 303 1.28 -5.85 -23.21
N ASP A 304 2.51 -6.23 -22.85
CA ASP A 304 2.78 -7.36 -21.97
C ASP A 304 2.23 -7.13 -20.55
N LEU A 305 2.32 -5.90 -20.01
CA LEU A 305 1.67 -5.53 -18.76
C LEU A 305 0.15 -5.67 -18.85
N MET A 306 -0.45 -5.20 -19.95
CA MET A 306 -1.89 -5.31 -20.16
C MET A 306 -2.33 -6.77 -20.22
N VAL A 307 -1.64 -7.60 -21.01
CA VAL A 307 -1.94 -9.03 -21.14
C VAL A 307 -1.86 -9.76 -19.80
N MET A 308 -0.98 -9.31 -18.91
CA MET A 308 -0.80 -9.89 -17.58
C MET A 308 -1.75 -9.31 -16.52
N GLY A 309 -2.61 -8.35 -16.89
CA GLY A 309 -3.61 -7.77 -16.00
C GLY A 309 -3.10 -6.61 -15.14
N ALA A 310 -1.94 -6.03 -15.46
CA ALA A 310 -1.40 -4.83 -14.84
C ALA A 310 -1.80 -3.56 -15.62
N ALA A 311 -3.11 -3.35 -15.78
CA ALA A 311 -3.68 -2.30 -16.64
C ALA A 311 -3.28 -0.88 -16.19
N ASP A 312 -3.23 -0.65 -14.88
CA ASP A 312 -2.86 0.64 -14.30
C ASP A 312 -1.46 1.10 -14.73
N ASP A 313 -0.48 0.19 -14.66
CA ASP A 313 0.89 0.47 -15.10
C ASP A 313 0.99 0.62 -16.61
N ALA A 314 0.27 -0.21 -17.37
CA ALA A 314 0.22 -0.11 -18.81
C ALA A 314 -0.33 1.27 -19.26
N HIS A 315 -1.41 1.74 -18.65
CA HIS A 315 -1.99 3.06 -18.92
C HIS A 315 -1.04 4.18 -18.52
N TRP A 316 -0.42 4.09 -17.36
CA TRP A 316 0.54 5.10 -16.91
C TRP A 316 1.72 5.21 -17.87
N PHE A 317 2.35 4.09 -18.22
CA PHE A 317 3.49 4.03 -19.13
C PHE A 317 3.12 4.50 -20.54
N ASN A 318 1.91 4.19 -21.01
CA ASN A 318 1.42 4.71 -22.29
C ASN A 318 1.26 6.24 -22.28
N ASN A 319 0.71 6.79 -21.21
CA ASN A 319 0.55 8.24 -21.05
C ASN A 319 1.92 8.94 -20.95
N MET A 320 2.86 8.37 -20.19
CA MET A 320 4.25 8.84 -20.14
C MET A 320 4.91 8.82 -21.51
N PHE A 321 4.78 7.72 -22.26
CA PHE A 321 5.38 7.60 -23.58
C PHE A 321 4.82 8.63 -24.56
N THR A 322 3.50 8.87 -24.50
CA THR A 322 2.82 9.91 -25.29
C THR A 322 3.33 11.30 -24.94
N ARG A 323 3.45 11.63 -23.65
CA ARG A 323 3.97 12.92 -23.20
C ARG A 323 5.40 13.14 -23.70
N MET A 324 6.27 12.16 -23.50
CA MET A 324 7.69 12.21 -23.84
C MET A 324 7.96 12.46 -25.33
N GLN A 325 7.02 12.15 -26.22
CA GLN A 325 7.13 12.43 -27.65
C GLN A 325 7.11 13.93 -27.98
N HIS A 326 6.50 14.74 -27.13
CA HIS A 326 6.22 16.16 -27.41
C HIS A 326 6.75 17.11 -26.33
N ALA A 327 6.93 16.62 -25.10
CA ALA A 327 7.38 17.44 -23.99
C ALA A 327 8.85 17.86 -24.12
N HIS A 328 9.19 18.92 -23.40
CA HIS A 328 10.51 19.52 -23.34
C HIS A 328 10.78 20.04 -21.93
N VAL A 329 12.06 20.11 -21.58
CA VAL A 329 12.53 20.65 -20.30
C VAL A 329 12.05 22.09 -20.14
N ARG A 330 11.60 22.42 -18.93
CA ARG A 330 11.16 23.74 -18.51
C ARG A 330 12.03 24.22 -17.35
N HIS A 331 12.30 25.52 -17.30
CA HIS A 331 13.04 26.15 -16.23
C HIS A 331 12.15 27.08 -15.40
N ASN A 332 12.38 27.08 -14.09
CA ASN A 332 11.88 28.04 -13.12
C ASN A 332 13.07 28.59 -12.31
N ASP A 333 13.74 29.59 -12.88
CA ASP A 333 14.93 30.23 -12.29
C ASP A 333 14.62 31.01 -11.00
N THR A 334 13.35 31.14 -10.63
CA THR A 334 12.91 31.84 -9.42
C THR A 334 12.73 30.93 -8.21
N LEU A 335 12.84 29.61 -8.39
CA LEU A 335 12.66 28.64 -7.32
C LEU A 335 13.76 28.80 -6.25
N VAL A 336 13.35 28.88 -4.98
CA VAL A 336 14.26 29.00 -3.84
C VAL A 336 14.12 27.79 -2.92
N ASP A 337 15.26 27.27 -2.44
CA ASP A 337 15.25 26.23 -1.40
C ASP A 337 14.93 26.87 -0.03
N HIS A 338 13.77 26.52 0.52
CA HIS A 338 13.44 26.76 1.92
C HIS A 338 13.62 25.46 2.72
N PRO A 339 14.82 25.22 3.29
CA PRO A 339 15.05 24.01 4.08
C PRO A 339 14.18 24.04 5.35
N LEU A 340 13.58 22.90 5.66
CA LEU A 340 12.80 22.70 6.88
C LEU A 340 13.38 21.54 7.67
N THR A 341 13.38 21.66 8.99
CA THR A 341 13.64 20.56 9.93
C THR A 341 12.40 20.32 10.76
N LEU A 342 12.04 19.05 10.95
CA LEU A 342 10.95 18.66 11.83
C LEU A 342 11.50 18.14 13.15
N ALA A 343 10.84 18.53 14.24
CA ALA A 343 11.18 18.01 15.55
C ALA A 343 10.74 16.55 15.66
N VAL A 344 11.52 15.74 16.37
CA VAL A 344 11.10 14.39 16.74
C VAL A 344 9.86 14.51 17.63
N SER A 345 8.82 13.74 17.30
CA SER A 345 7.56 13.75 18.05
C SER A 345 7.60 12.64 19.09
N HIS A 346 7.30 12.96 20.36
CA HIS A 346 7.23 11.98 21.45
C HIS A 346 5.78 11.73 21.91
N THR A 347 4.84 12.58 21.50
CA THR A 347 3.42 12.44 21.76
C THR A 347 2.62 12.69 20.48
N LEU A 348 1.36 12.28 20.48
CA LEU A 348 0.43 12.50 19.36
C LEU A 348 0.10 13.97 19.16
N GLY A 349 -0.01 14.71 20.27
CA GLY A 349 -0.14 16.16 20.23
C GLY A 349 1.04 16.80 19.50
N GLN A 350 2.27 16.36 19.79
CA GLN A 350 3.47 16.84 19.10
C GLN A 350 3.51 16.41 17.62
N LEU A 351 3.10 15.18 17.30
CA LEU A 351 3.03 14.71 15.91
C LEU A 351 2.07 15.58 15.09
N LEU A 352 0.87 15.85 15.63
CA LEU A 352 -0.12 16.70 14.98
C LEU A 352 0.34 18.16 14.89
N GLN A 353 0.98 18.68 15.93
CA GLN A 353 1.59 20.01 15.91
C GLN A 353 2.65 20.13 14.82
N ASN A 354 3.55 19.16 14.73
CA ASN A 354 4.62 19.12 13.73
C ASN A 354 4.05 19.01 12.32
N GLN A 355 3.05 18.15 12.10
CA GLN A 355 2.37 18.04 10.80
C GLN A 355 1.65 19.34 10.42
N ARG A 356 0.98 19.98 11.39
CA ARG A 356 0.30 21.26 11.19
C ARG A 356 1.30 22.36 10.81
N HIS A 357 2.41 22.47 11.53
CA HIS A 357 3.49 23.41 11.21
C HIS A 357 4.14 23.10 9.86
N TYR A 358 4.29 21.82 9.52
CA TYR A 358 4.82 21.37 8.24
C TYR A 358 3.91 21.79 7.07
N PHE A 359 2.59 21.87 7.27
CA PHE A 359 1.69 22.47 6.29
C PHE A 359 1.56 23.99 6.42
N GLY A 360 2.24 24.66 7.35
CA GLY A 360 2.09 26.10 7.58
C GLY A 360 0.70 26.50 8.08
N LEU A 361 -0.03 25.58 8.71
CA LEU A 361 -1.40 25.79 9.16
C LEU A 361 -1.44 26.40 10.58
N SER A 362 -2.40 27.28 10.81
CA SER A 362 -2.77 27.75 12.14
C SER A 362 -3.70 26.74 12.84
N LEU A 363 -3.86 26.87 14.16
CA LEU A 363 -4.86 26.10 14.89
C LEU A 363 -6.29 26.38 14.41
N ARG A 364 -6.54 27.56 13.82
CA ARG A 364 -7.86 27.92 13.30
C ARG A 364 -8.18 27.09 12.06
N ASP A 365 -7.20 26.88 11.19
CA ASP A 365 -7.35 26.13 9.94
C ASP A 365 -7.74 24.65 10.16
N ILE A 366 -7.36 24.09 11.32
CA ILE A 366 -7.67 22.70 11.69
C ILE A 366 -8.74 22.58 12.78
N SER A 367 -9.38 23.69 13.17
CA SER A 367 -10.36 23.73 14.27
C SER A 367 -11.73 23.15 13.93
N GLN A 368 -11.89 22.49 12.78
CA GLN A 368 -13.17 21.91 12.37
C GLN A 368 -13.70 20.91 13.42
N GLY A 369 -14.73 21.32 14.17
CA GLY A 369 -15.34 20.51 15.23
C GLY A 369 -14.64 20.58 16.60
N PHE A 370 -13.65 21.46 16.78
CA PHE A 370 -12.94 21.66 18.04
C PHE A 370 -12.73 23.15 18.36
N SER A 371 -12.62 23.51 19.63
CA SER A 371 -12.12 24.85 19.96
C SER A 371 -10.60 24.93 19.77
N VAL A 372 -10.11 26.09 19.33
CA VAL A 372 -8.66 26.37 19.23
C VAL A 372 -7.95 26.10 20.57
N SER A 373 -8.59 26.42 21.69
CA SER A 373 -8.07 26.16 23.04
C SER A 373 -7.94 24.67 23.34
N ALA A 374 -8.90 23.84 22.91
CA ALA A 374 -8.83 22.39 23.08
C ALA A 374 -7.69 21.79 22.26
N LEU A 375 -7.54 22.20 21.00
CA LEU A 375 -6.43 21.76 20.14
C LEU A 375 -5.07 22.17 20.70
N ARG A 376 -4.93 23.42 21.18
CA ARG A 376 -3.70 23.89 21.82
C ARG A 376 -3.33 23.05 23.03
N ARG A 377 -4.30 22.74 23.89
CA ARG A 377 -4.07 21.88 25.05
C ARG A 377 -3.71 20.46 24.64
N PHE A 378 -4.31 19.94 23.57
CA PHE A 378 -4.01 18.60 23.07
C PHE A 378 -2.58 18.53 22.48
N GLU A 379 -2.18 19.50 21.66
CA GLU A 379 -0.81 19.61 21.14
C GLU A 379 0.23 19.70 22.26
N ALA A 380 -0.12 20.38 23.37
CA ALA A 380 0.71 20.49 24.57
C ALA A 380 0.66 19.25 25.50
N GLY A 381 -0.11 18.21 25.17
CA GLY A 381 -0.29 17.02 26.01
C GLY A 381 -1.12 17.25 27.29
N ALA A 382 -1.82 18.38 27.40
CA ALA A 382 -2.61 18.79 28.56
C ALA A 382 -4.09 18.35 28.51
N THR A 383 -4.52 17.67 27.44
CA THR A 383 -5.83 17.01 27.32
C THR A 383 -5.75 15.89 26.28
N GLN A 384 -6.73 14.99 26.31
CA GLN A 384 -7.01 14.05 25.22
C GLN A 384 -8.15 14.58 24.35
N ILE A 385 -8.22 14.10 23.11
CA ILE A 385 -9.38 14.28 22.22
C ILE A 385 -10.09 12.94 21.99
N ALA A 386 -11.36 13.02 21.62
CA ALA A 386 -12.16 11.85 21.31
C ALA A 386 -11.63 11.16 20.03
N PHE A 387 -11.77 9.84 19.95
CA PHE A 387 -11.11 9.01 18.95
C PHE A 387 -11.60 9.32 17.54
N ALA A 388 -12.90 9.45 17.31
CA ALA A 388 -13.40 9.80 15.99
C ALA A 388 -12.92 11.20 15.56
N GLY A 389 -12.88 12.13 16.51
CA GLY A 389 -12.33 13.46 16.31
C GLY A 389 -10.84 13.46 15.93
N LEU A 390 -10.03 12.63 16.60
CA LEU A 390 -8.63 12.41 16.26
C LEU A 390 -8.47 11.84 14.85
N MET A 391 -9.23 10.79 14.52
CA MET A 391 -9.15 10.11 13.23
C MET A 391 -9.49 11.05 12.07
N ARG A 392 -10.47 11.94 12.27
CA ARG A 392 -10.80 13.01 11.31
C ARG A 392 -9.67 14.02 11.18
N LEU A 393 -9.09 14.46 12.30
CA LEU A 393 -7.99 15.43 12.30
C LEU A 393 -6.76 14.88 11.57
N MET A 394 -6.35 13.64 11.89
CA MET A 394 -5.29 12.94 11.19
C MET A 394 -5.59 12.82 9.69
N GLY A 395 -6.81 12.40 9.36
CA GLY A 395 -7.34 12.32 8.00
C GLY A 395 -7.17 13.60 7.19
N SER A 396 -7.60 14.73 7.78
CA SER A 396 -7.50 16.04 7.15
C SER A 396 -6.05 16.49 6.93
N LEU A 397 -5.13 16.11 7.82
CA LEU A 397 -3.70 16.45 7.75
C LEU A 397 -2.87 15.44 6.96
N GLY A 398 -3.50 14.55 6.18
CA GLY A 398 -2.77 13.55 5.39
C GLY A 398 -2.05 12.50 6.24
N LEU A 399 -2.35 12.41 7.54
CA LEU A 399 -1.80 11.40 8.42
C LEU A 399 -2.68 10.16 8.38
N GLN A 400 -2.07 9.02 8.10
CA GLN A 400 -2.75 7.74 8.24
C GLN A 400 -2.84 7.35 9.71
N PRO A 401 -3.92 6.67 10.13
CA PRO A 401 -4.02 6.09 11.46
C PRO A 401 -2.82 5.21 11.80
N SER A 402 -2.23 4.52 10.83
CA SER A 402 -0.96 3.76 10.96
C SER A 402 0.15 4.54 11.67
N GLN A 403 0.35 5.81 11.31
CA GLN A 403 1.43 6.66 11.83
C GLN A 403 1.26 6.97 13.31
N TYR A 404 0.03 6.91 13.83
CA TYR A 404 -0.26 6.94 15.26
C TYR A 404 0.51 5.84 16.02
N PHE A 405 0.62 4.65 15.42
CA PHE A 405 1.16 3.44 16.04
C PHE A 405 2.66 3.27 15.84
N THR A 406 3.20 3.79 14.73
CA THR A 406 4.62 3.60 14.36
C THR A 406 5.55 4.67 14.91
N TYR A 407 5.10 5.93 15.01
CA TYR A 407 5.98 7.04 15.40
C TYR A 407 6.21 7.15 16.91
N LEU A 408 5.29 6.62 17.71
CA LEU A 408 5.46 6.53 19.14
C LEU A 408 6.22 5.24 19.46
N GLY A 409 7.51 5.23 19.13
CA GLY A 409 8.42 4.20 19.64
C GLY A 409 8.22 4.04 21.15
N ARG A 410 8.48 2.85 21.69
CA ARG A 410 8.41 2.63 23.14
C ARG A 410 9.25 3.70 23.85
N THR A 411 8.59 4.64 24.50
CA THR A 411 9.21 5.55 25.47
C THR A 411 8.69 5.17 26.84
N ASP A 412 9.50 5.36 27.88
CA ASP A 412 9.14 5.00 29.26
C ASP A 412 7.88 5.72 29.78
N ARG A 413 7.37 6.71 29.04
CA ARG A 413 6.19 7.52 29.37
C ARG A 413 4.99 7.31 28.43
N HIS A 414 5.07 6.43 27.44
CA HIS A 414 3.96 6.15 26.52
C HIS A 414 3.84 4.65 26.20
N PRO A 415 2.79 3.95 26.70
CA PRO A 415 2.67 2.50 26.58
C PRO A 415 2.31 1.98 25.17
N LEU A 416 2.06 2.85 24.17
CA LEU A 416 1.50 2.43 22.86
C LEU A 416 2.50 1.85 21.85
N GLY A 417 3.67 1.39 22.30
CA GLY A 417 4.67 0.67 21.48
C GLY A 417 4.34 -0.81 21.27
N VAL A 418 3.13 -1.09 20.76
CA VAL A 418 2.68 -2.44 20.37
C VAL A 418 3.22 -2.72 18.98
N ILE A 419 4.05 -3.75 18.84
CA ILE A 419 4.55 -4.19 17.55
C ILE A 419 3.41 -4.97 16.88
N GLY A 420 2.92 -4.47 15.74
CA GLY A 420 1.88 -5.13 14.93
C GLY A 420 2.29 -6.52 14.44
N LEU A 421 1.29 -7.33 14.09
CA LEU A 421 1.49 -8.68 13.53
C LEU A 421 2.38 -8.61 12.30
N ARG A 422 2.13 -7.63 11.43
CA ARG A 422 2.84 -7.52 10.15
C ARG A 422 4.30 -7.16 10.33
N ALA A 423 4.59 -6.20 11.23
CA ALA A 423 5.96 -5.83 11.56
C ALA A 423 6.72 -7.04 12.15
N THR A 424 6.08 -7.80 13.04
CA THR A 424 6.68 -9.01 13.63
C THR A 424 6.86 -10.12 12.59
N TYR A 425 5.89 -10.33 11.69
CA TYR A 425 5.97 -11.26 10.57
C TYR A 425 7.16 -10.93 9.66
N ILE A 426 7.32 -9.65 9.27
CA ILE A 426 8.45 -9.20 8.44
C ILE A 426 9.78 -9.47 9.16
N ARG A 427 9.86 -9.17 10.46
CA ARG A 427 11.06 -9.45 11.26
C ARG A 427 11.42 -10.93 11.28
N LEU A 428 10.44 -11.81 11.48
CA LEU A 428 10.64 -13.26 11.47
C LEU A 428 11.01 -13.80 10.09
N LYS A 429 10.33 -13.33 9.02
CA LYS A 429 10.60 -13.73 7.63
C LYS A 429 12.03 -13.39 7.19
N HIS A 430 12.65 -12.38 7.81
CA HIS A 430 14.02 -11.94 7.52
C HIS A 430 15.00 -12.27 8.65
N TYR A 431 14.63 -13.16 9.56
CA TYR A 431 15.51 -13.55 10.64
C TYR A 431 16.76 -14.24 10.08
N VAL A 432 17.93 -13.77 10.50
CA VAL A 432 19.23 -14.37 10.18
C VAL A 432 19.80 -15.01 11.44
N PRO A 433 20.13 -16.32 11.42
CA PRO A 433 20.86 -16.97 12.51
C PRO A 433 22.15 -16.20 12.85
N ASP A 434 22.51 -16.14 14.14
CA ASP A 434 23.70 -15.46 14.65
C ASP A 434 23.72 -13.92 14.56
N SER A 435 22.56 -13.30 14.28
CA SER A 435 22.39 -11.86 14.51
C SER A 435 22.24 -11.51 16.00
N GLU A 436 22.46 -10.26 16.39
CA GLU A 436 22.15 -9.76 17.75
C GLU A 436 20.64 -9.78 18.07
N GLN A 437 19.80 -10.22 17.14
CA GLN A 437 18.35 -10.28 17.34
C GLN A 437 17.96 -11.46 18.25
N PRO A 438 16.98 -11.26 19.15
CA PRO A 438 16.34 -12.36 19.89
C PRO A 438 15.91 -13.51 18.98
N ALA A 439 16.06 -14.74 19.48
CA ALA A 439 15.63 -15.94 18.76
C ALA A 439 14.13 -15.88 18.37
N PRO A 440 13.69 -16.55 17.28
CA PRO A 440 12.32 -16.45 16.78
C PRO A 440 11.24 -16.77 17.83
N VAL A 441 11.48 -17.77 18.67
CA VAL A 441 10.55 -18.13 19.77
C VAL A 441 10.39 -16.99 20.79
N VAL A 442 11.46 -16.25 21.08
CA VAL A 442 11.44 -15.11 22.00
C VAL A 442 10.69 -13.95 21.37
N ILE A 443 10.88 -13.70 20.07
CA ILE A 443 10.12 -12.69 19.32
C ILE A 443 8.61 -12.99 19.39
N CYS A 444 8.21 -14.24 19.13
CA CYS A 444 6.82 -14.66 19.23
C CYS A 444 6.26 -14.48 20.65
N GLN A 445 7.01 -14.88 21.69
CA GLN A 445 6.60 -14.71 23.09
C GLN A 445 6.44 -13.23 23.47
N GLN A 446 7.38 -12.37 23.04
CA GLN A 446 7.29 -10.92 23.26
C GLN A 446 6.04 -10.33 22.60
N PHE A 447 5.70 -10.78 21.40
CA PHE A 447 4.47 -10.35 20.70
C PHE A 447 3.20 -10.76 21.45
N VAL A 448 3.15 -11.97 22.01
CA VAL A 448 1.98 -12.44 22.78
C VAL A 448 1.78 -11.63 24.05
N LEU A 449 2.86 -11.35 24.77
CA LEU A 449 2.81 -10.72 26.08
C LEU A 449 2.54 -9.21 26.03
N GLN A 450 2.56 -8.59 24.85
CA GLN A 450 2.43 -7.13 24.73
C GLN A 450 0.99 -6.62 24.95
N ILE A 451 -0.04 -7.44 24.75
CA ILE A 451 -1.44 -7.11 25.02
C ILE A 451 -2.02 -8.16 25.98
N PRO A 452 -2.21 -7.83 27.27
CA PRO A 452 -2.89 -8.69 28.21
C PRO A 452 -4.31 -9.03 27.73
N GLU A 453 -4.74 -10.28 27.92
CA GLU A 453 -6.11 -10.73 27.65
C GLU A 453 -6.60 -10.47 26.21
N LYS A 454 -5.71 -10.55 25.22
CA LYS A 454 -6.11 -10.50 23.81
C LYS A 454 -7.16 -11.60 23.54
N PRO A 455 -8.28 -11.30 22.84
CA PRO A 455 -9.28 -12.29 22.49
C PRO A 455 -8.65 -13.55 21.88
N GLN A 456 -9.03 -14.73 22.40
CA GLN A 456 -8.38 -15.99 22.03
C GLN A 456 -8.49 -16.29 20.52
N SER A 457 -9.61 -15.93 19.88
CA SER A 457 -9.77 -16.11 18.43
C SER A 457 -8.72 -15.31 17.63
N VAL A 458 -8.45 -14.07 18.04
CA VAL A 458 -7.43 -13.21 17.41
C VAL A 458 -6.03 -13.73 17.72
N LEU A 459 -5.75 -14.03 18.99
CA LEU A 459 -4.44 -14.53 19.41
C LEU A 459 -4.07 -15.84 18.70
N SER A 460 -5.01 -16.78 18.57
CA SER A 460 -4.76 -18.05 17.91
C SER A 460 -4.38 -17.88 16.44
N VAL A 461 -5.05 -16.97 15.72
CA VAL A 461 -4.74 -16.67 14.32
C VAL A 461 -3.36 -16.01 14.19
N GLN A 462 -3.06 -15.03 15.04
CA GLN A 462 -1.75 -14.36 15.04
C GLN A 462 -0.61 -15.33 15.37
N MET A 463 -0.82 -16.24 16.32
CA MET A 463 0.16 -17.26 16.70
C MET A 463 0.39 -18.28 15.60
N LEU A 464 -0.67 -18.72 14.91
CA LEU A 464 -0.55 -19.53 13.71
C LEU A 464 0.39 -18.85 12.71
N VAL A 465 0.13 -17.59 12.36
CA VAL A 465 0.95 -16.83 11.41
C VAL A 465 2.41 -16.75 11.85
N LEU A 466 2.67 -16.31 13.08
CA LEU A 466 4.04 -16.07 13.57
C LEU A 466 4.85 -17.35 13.72
N TYR A 467 4.26 -18.44 14.21
CA TYR A 467 4.97 -19.71 14.34
C TYR A 467 5.24 -20.35 12.98
N THR A 468 4.31 -20.22 12.04
CA THR A 468 4.51 -20.70 10.66
C THR A 468 5.69 -20.02 10.01
N VAL A 469 5.72 -18.68 10.00
CA VAL A 469 6.80 -17.93 9.34
C VAL A 469 8.14 -18.12 10.06
N ALA A 470 8.13 -18.38 11.37
CA ALA A 470 9.32 -18.68 12.15
C ALA A 470 9.84 -20.12 11.95
N GLY A 471 9.11 -21.00 11.24
CA GLY A 471 9.46 -22.41 11.11
C GLY A 471 9.38 -23.19 12.44
N LEU A 472 8.56 -22.73 13.38
CA LEU A 472 8.41 -23.33 14.71
C LEU A 472 7.24 -24.33 14.73
N ALA A 473 7.36 -25.36 15.57
CA ALA A 473 6.24 -26.25 15.85
C ALA A 473 5.08 -25.47 16.52
N LEU A 474 3.86 -25.64 16.01
CA LEU A 474 2.69 -24.98 16.56
C LEU A 474 2.42 -25.46 18.00
N PRO A 475 2.04 -24.55 18.93
CA PRO A 475 1.53 -24.95 20.23
C PRO A 475 0.31 -25.89 20.10
N VAL A 476 0.09 -26.76 21.10
CA VAL A 476 -0.98 -27.77 21.09
C VAL A 476 -2.35 -27.12 20.93
N GLU A 477 -2.56 -25.97 21.55
CA GLU A 477 -3.79 -25.20 21.51
C GLU A 477 -4.08 -24.66 20.09
N ILE A 478 -3.03 -24.29 19.36
CA ILE A 478 -3.16 -23.75 18.00
C ILE A 478 -3.35 -24.89 17.00
N SER A 479 -2.54 -25.95 17.12
CA SER A 479 -2.65 -27.14 16.25
C SER A 479 -4.01 -27.83 16.38
N GLY A 480 -4.55 -27.95 17.61
CA GLY A 480 -5.92 -28.43 17.84
C GLY A 480 -7.03 -27.49 17.36
N GLY A 481 -6.70 -26.21 17.09
CA GLY A 481 -7.63 -25.15 16.69
C GLY A 481 -7.66 -24.82 15.20
N LEU A 482 -6.87 -25.49 14.35
CA LEU A 482 -6.72 -25.16 12.92
C LEU A 482 -8.06 -25.12 12.16
N GLN A 483 -8.96 -26.08 12.42
CA GLN A 483 -10.27 -26.12 11.78
C GLN A 483 -11.17 -24.94 12.20
N ALA A 484 -11.04 -24.48 13.45
CA ALA A 484 -11.76 -23.31 13.94
C ALA A 484 -11.24 -22.03 13.25
N ILE A 485 -9.91 -21.91 13.08
CA ILE A 485 -9.30 -20.79 12.34
C ILE A 485 -9.76 -20.79 10.88
N PHE A 486 -9.74 -21.94 10.19
CA PHE A 486 -10.27 -22.06 8.83
C PHE A 486 -11.74 -21.63 8.75
N THR A 487 -12.57 -22.11 9.68
CA THR A 487 -14.01 -21.77 9.73
C THR A 487 -14.21 -20.27 9.95
N LEU A 488 -13.41 -19.65 10.82
CA LEU A 488 -13.42 -18.21 11.05
C LEU A 488 -13.15 -17.42 9.76
N LEU A 489 -12.08 -17.78 9.04
CA LEU A 489 -11.73 -17.12 7.77
C LEU A 489 -12.85 -17.25 6.73
N MET A 490 -13.51 -18.41 6.67
CA MET A 490 -14.62 -18.67 5.74
C MET A 490 -15.92 -17.93 6.09
N GLN A 491 -16.08 -17.49 7.34
CA GLN A 491 -17.23 -16.72 7.81
C GLN A 491 -17.01 -15.20 7.74
N SER A 492 -15.75 -14.75 7.78
CA SER A 492 -15.42 -13.34 7.71
C SER A 492 -15.62 -12.78 6.31
N ASN A 493 -16.44 -11.74 6.19
CA ASN A 493 -16.59 -10.97 4.95
C ASN A 493 -15.63 -9.77 4.85
N GLN A 494 -14.74 -9.62 5.83
CA GLN A 494 -13.79 -8.50 5.94
C GLN A 494 -12.41 -9.08 6.21
N TRP A 495 -11.70 -9.44 5.15
CA TRP A 495 -10.31 -9.85 5.28
C TRP A 495 -9.42 -8.61 5.38
N GLN A 496 -8.52 -8.63 6.33
CA GLN A 496 -7.48 -7.63 6.50
C GLN A 496 -6.11 -8.33 6.47
N VAL A 497 -5.04 -7.63 6.83
CA VAL A 497 -3.69 -8.20 6.82
C VAL A 497 -3.61 -9.52 7.60
N MET A 498 -4.25 -9.61 8.76
CA MET A 498 -4.26 -10.83 9.57
C MET A 498 -4.87 -12.02 8.81
N GLU A 499 -6.03 -11.85 8.19
CA GLU A 499 -6.71 -12.91 7.43
C GLU A 499 -5.89 -13.33 6.20
N MET A 500 -5.24 -12.38 5.52
CA MET A 500 -4.36 -12.68 4.37
C MET A 500 -3.15 -13.52 4.78
N LEU A 501 -2.48 -13.14 5.86
CA LEU A 501 -1.34 -13.89 6.40
C LEU A 501 -1.78 -15.26 6.95
N ALA A 502 -2.95 -15.33 7.58
CA ALA A 502 -3.51 -16.58 8.08
C ALA A 502 -3.84 -17.56 6.94
N ALA A 503 -4.41 -17.05 5.84
CA ALA A 503 -4.66 -17.85 4.65
C ALA A 503 -3.37 -18.44 4.07
N GLN A 504 -2.28 -17.65 4.04
CA GLN A 504 -0.94 -18.12 3.67
C GLN A 504 -0.42 -19.19 4.63
N ALA A 505 -0.55 -18.96 5.94
CA ALA A 505 -0.08 -19.91 6.95
C ALA A 505 -0.80 -21.26 6.87
N LEU A 506 -2.13 -21.24 6.83
CA LEU A 506 -2.99 -22.43 6.86
C LEU A 506 -2.68 -23.47 5.78
N VAL A 507 -2.10 -23.07 4.65
CA VAL A 507 -1.80 -23.98 3.53
C VAL A 507 -0.95 -25.17 3.96
N HIS A 508 -0.10 -25.05 4.99
CA HIS A 508 0.73 -26.15 5.49
C HIS A 508 -0.06 -27.28 6.14
N TRP A 509 -1.33 -27.06 6.50
CA TRP A 509 -2.15 -28.00 7.26
C TRP A 509 -3.48 -28.38 6.61
N LEU A 510 -3.90 -27.65 5.58
CA LEU A 510 -5.16 -27.90 4.90
C LEU A 510 -5.01 -28.90 3.76
N ALA A 511 -6.01 -29.77 3.61
CA ALA A 511 -6.11 -30.62 2.44
C ALA A 511 -6.52 -29.81 1.19
N PRO A 512 -6.23 -30.28 -0.04
CA PRO A 512 -6.58 -29.57 -1.28
C PRO A 512 -8.06 -29.11 -1.34
N GLU A 513 -8.99 -29.93 -0.87
CA GLU A 513 -10.42 -29.65 -0.80
C GLU A 513 -10.80 -28.50 0.15
N GLN A 514 -9.94 -28.16 1.11
CA GLN A 514 -10.10 -27.01 2.00
C GLN A 514 -9.36 -25.76 1.48
N ILE A 515 -8.20 -25.97 0.85
CA ILE A 515 -7.41 -24.90 0.23
C ILE A 515 -8.23 -24.20 -0.88
N VAL A 516 -8.92 -24.96 -1.73
CA VAL A 516 -9.74 -24.41 -2.82
C VAL A 516 -10.77 -23.38 -2.33
N PRO A 517 -11.71 -23.72 -1.42
CA PRO A 517 -12.71 -22.76 -0.96
C PRO A 517 -12.09 -21.57 -0.22
N LEU A 518 -10.97 -21.74 0.50
CA LEU A 518 -10.25 -20.64 1.16
C LEU A 518 -9.81 -19.58 0.15
N PHE A 519 -9.08 -19.97 -0.88
CA PHE A 519 -8.59 -19.02 -1.89
C PHE A 519 -9.69 -18.52 -2.82
N GLN A 520 -10.73 -19.32 -3.10
CA GLN A 520 -11.90 -18.82 -3.81
C GLN A 520 -12.65 -17.75 -3.00
N HIS A 521 -12.74 -17.92 -1.68
CA HIS A 521 -13.36 -16.93 -0.82
C HIS A 521 -12.55 -15.63 -0.77
N GLY A 522 -11.25 -15.71 -0.50
CA GLY A 522 -10.36 -14.54 -0.49
C GLY A 522 -10.34 -13.82 -1.84
N HIS A 523 -10.31 -14.54 -2.97
CA HIS A 523 -10.41 -13.92 -4.30
C HIS A 523 -11.73 -13.17 -4.49
N ARG A 524 -12.88 -13.73 -4.06
CA ARG A 524 -14.17 -13.01 -4.11
C ARG A 524 -14.14 -11.72 -3.29
N LEU A 525 -13.46 -11.72 -2.13
CA LEU A 525 -13.34 -10.54 -1.29
C LEU A 525 -12.43 -9.48 -1.93
N LEU A 526 -11.27 -9.89 -2.47
CA LEU A 526 -10.34 -9.00 -3.18
C LEU A 526 -11.00 -8.36 -4.41
N VAL A 527 -11.80 -9.12 -5.17
CA VAL A 527 -12.54 -8.58 -6.32
C VAL A 527 -13.63 -7.58 -5.90
N LYS A 528 -14.26 -7.77 -4.74
CA LYS A 528 -15.31 -6.88 -4.22
C LYS A 528 -14.76 -5.63 -3.54
N SER A 529 -13.61 -5.75 -2.91
CA SER A 529 -12.96 -4.70 -2.13
C SER A 529 -11.51 -4.58 -2.59
N PRO A 530 -11.28 -4.09 -3.82
CA PRO A 530 -9.95 -3.94 -4.37
C PRO A 530 -9.04 -3.12 -3.45
N GLU A 531 -9.54 -2.10 -2.77
CA GLU A 531 -8.77 -1.27 -1.82
C GLU A 531 -8.19 -2.01 -0.60
N MET A 532 -8.46 -3.31 -0.46
CA MET A 532 -7.93 -4.18 0.58
C MET A 532 -6.42 -4.40 0.37
N LEU A 533 -5.63 -3.95 1.34
CA LEU A 533 -4.18 -4.12 1.32
C LEU A 533 -3.77 -5.54 1.75
N GLY A 534 -2.56 -5.94 1.37
CA GLY A 534 -2.01 -7.26 1.69
C GLY A 534 -2.32 -8.37 0.67
N GLY A 535 -2.86 -8.02 -0.50
CA GLY A 535 -3.10 -8.98 -1.60
C GLY A 535 -1.87 -9.80 -1.99
N THR A 536 -0.66 -9.25 -1.84
CA THR A 536 0.57 -10.03 -2.08
C THR A 536 0.69 -11.24 -1.16
N TYR A 537 0.30 -11.15 0.12
CA TYR A 537 0.40 -12.26 1.07
C TYR A 537 -0.59 -13.39 0.70
N PHE A 538 -1.78 -13.01 0.24
CA PHE A 538 -2.74 -13.95 -0.33
C PHE A 538 -2.15 -14.70 -1.52
N PHE A 539 -1.56 -14.00 -2.48
CA PHE A 539 -0.99 -14.65 -3.65
C PHE A 539 0.30 -15.44 -3.34
N GLU A 540 1.11 -15.01 -2.36
CA GLU A 540 2.23 -15.81 -1.85
C GLU A 540 1.75 -17.14 -1.26
N GLY A 541 0.66 -17.12 -0.47
CA GLY A 541 0.01 -18.33 0.05
C GLY A 541 -0.51 -19.24 -1.05
N LEU A 542 -1.17 -18.67 -2.06
CA LEU A 542 -1.67 -19.43 -3.21
C LEU A 542 -0.53 -20.03 -4.02
N ASN A 543 0.56 -19.28 -4.22
CA ASN A 543 1.77 -19.78 -4.86
C ASN A 543 2.32 -21.01 -4.12
N TYR A 544 2.48 -20.93 -2.79
CA TYR A 544 2.93 -22.05 -1.98
C TYR A 544 1.99 -23.26 -2.12
N ALA A 545 0.67 -23.04 -2.10
CA ALA A 545 -0.32 -24.10 -2.29
C ALA A 545 -0.19 -24.79 -3.65
N LEU A 546 -0.03 -24.01 -4.73
CA LEU A 546 0.13 -24.52 -6.09
C LEU A 546 1.38 -25.40 -6.19
N VAL A 547 2.50 -24.96 -5.63
CA VAL A 547 3.76 -25.73 -5.61
C VAL A 547 3.58 -27.00 -4.78
N HIS A 548 3.10 -26.87 -3.55
CA HIS A 548 2.99 -27.99 -2.60
C HIS A 548 2.05 -29.08 -3.13
N VAL A 549 0.81 -28.74 -3.51
CA VAL A 549 -0.18 -29.72 -3.98
C VAL A 549 0.31 -30.40 -5.26
N THR A 550 0.93 -29.66 -6.17
CA THR A 550 1.43 -30.24 -7.43
C THR A 550 2.56 -31.25 -7.18
N LYS A 551 3.48 -30.96 -6.25
CA LYS A 551 4.64 -31.82 -5.96
C LYS A 551 4.31 -33.03 -5.08
N THR A 552 3.29 -32.95 -4.23
CA THR A 552 3.03 -33.95 -3.18
C THR A 552 1.77 -34.77 -3.38
N SER A 553 0.77 -34.25 -4.11
CA SER A 553 -0.51 -34.94 -4.28
C SER A 553 -0.52 -35.84 -5.51
N PRO A 554 -1.40 -36.88 -5.55
CA PRO A 554 -1.61 -37.67 -6.75
C PRO A 554 -2.00 -36.80 -7.95
N HIS A 555 -1.52 -37.16 -9.13
CA HIS A 555 -1.67 -36.38 -10.36
C HIS A 555 -3.13 -35.99 -10.70
N GLY A 556 -4.09 -36.89 -10.45
CA GLY A 556 -5.52 -36.61 -10.63
C GLY A 556 -6.06 -35.53 -9.69
N VAL A 557 -5.63 -35.55 -8.42
CA VAL A 557 -5.98 -34.55 -7.40
C VAL A 557 -5.37 -33.19 -7.77
N ALA A 558 -4.07 -33.17 -8.10
CA ALA A 558 -3.39 -31.95 -8.54
C ALA A 558 -4.07 -31.33 -9.78
N ARG A 559 -4.47 -32.14 -10.76
CA ARG A 559 -5.21 -31.68 -11.94
C ARG A 559 -6.54 -31.01 -11.58
N MET A 560 -7.33 -31.66 -10.71
CA MET A 560 -8.63 -31.11 -10.27
C MET A 560 -8.46 -29.82 -9.47
N PHE A 561 -7.44 -29.77 -8.61
CA PHE A 561 -7.07 -28.60 -7.83
C PHE A 561 -6.71 -27.40 -8.72
N LEU A 562 -5.78 -27.58 -9.67
CA LEU A 562 -5.33 -26.51 -10.57
C LEU A 562 -6.45 -25.90 -11.41
N LYS A 563 -7.45 -26.71 -11.81
CA LYS A 563 -8.61 -26.25 -12.58
C LYS A 563 -9.45 -25.21 -11.81
N GLN A 564 -9.45 -25.25 -10.47
CA GLN A 564 -10.19 -24.30 -9.63
C GLN A 564 -9.60 -22.88 -9.69
N PHE A 565 -8.39 -22.74 -10.23
CA PHE A 565 -7.62 -21.50 -10.31
C PHE A 565 -7.38 -21.04 -11.76
N ASP A 566 -8.20 -21.49 -12.72
CA ASP A 566 -8.18 -21.04 -14.14
C ASP A 566 -8.37 -19.50 -14.29
N TRP A 567 -8.78 -18.81 -13.23
CA TRP A 567 -8.91 -17.37 -13.18
C TRP A 567 -7.57 -16.63 -13.03
N LEU A 568 -6.50 -17.26 -12.51
CA LEU A 568 -5.22 -16.58 -12.23
C LEU A 568 -4.63 -15.83 -13.45
N PRO A 569 -4.48 -16.46 -14.64
CA PRO A 569 -3.92 -15.77 -15.80
C PRO A 569 -4.84 -14.70 -16.41
N ARG A 570 -6.08 -14.59 -15.91
CA ARG A 570 -7.09 -13.64 -16.40
C ARG A 570 -7.45 -12.60 -15.35
N GLY A 571 -6.93 -12.73 -14.13
CA GLY A 571 -7.14 -11.80 -13.04
C GLY A 571 -6.30 -10.54 -13.21
N ALA A 572 -6.63 -9.51 -12.46
CA ALA A 572 -5.77 -8.35 -12.31
C ALA A 572 -4.55 -8.75 -11.46
N ASN A 573 -3.37 -8.94 -12.10
CA ASN A 573 -2.13 -9.32 -11.43
C ASN A 573 -1.22 -8.11 -11.25
N PHE A 574 -1.49 -7.33 -10.20
CA PHE A 574 -0.78 -6.07 -9.92
C PHE A 574 0.27 -6.19 -8.82
N THR A 575 0.38 -7.35 -8.14
CA THR A 575 1.38 -7.56 -7.06
C THR A 575 2.45 -8.57 -7.47
N PRO A 576 3.70 -8.44 -6.95
CA PRO A 576 4.74 -9.45 -7.13
C PRO A 576 4.28 -10.89 -6.80
N GLY A 577 3.50 -11.04 -5.72
CA GLY A 577 2.88 -12.32 -5.35
C GLY A 577 1.96 -12.88 -6.44
N ALA A 578 1.12 -12.04 -7.06
CA ALA A 578 0.19 -12.46 -8.12
C ALA A 578 0.92 -12.95 -9.38
N TRP A 579 2.01 -12.28 -9.76
CA TRP A 579 2.88 -12.72 -10.86
C TRP A 579 3.49 -14.09 -10.57
N THR A 580 4.02 -14.28 -9.37
CA THR A 580 4.60 -15.55 -8.93
C THR A 580 3.55 -16.66 -8.91
N ALA A 581 2.36 -16.41 -8.36
CA ALA A 581 1.26 -17.39 -8.33
C ALA A 581 0.79 -17.77 -9.75
N THR A 582 0.68 -16.79 -10.65
CA THR A 582 0.32 -17.03 -12.07
C THR A 582 1.38 -17.89 -12.77
N GLY A 583 2.66 -17.60 -12.55
CA GLY A 583 3.77 -18.42 -13.02
C GLY A 583 3.67 -19.85 -12.51
N SER A 584 3.53 -20.05 -11.20
CA SER A 584 3.43 -21.38 -10.60
C SER A 584 2.26 -22.17 -11.12
N TRP A 585 1.12 -21.51 -11.36
CA TRP A 585 -0.03 -22.16 -11.98
C TRP A 585 0.26 -22.62 -13.42
N LEU A 586 0.94 -21.81 -14.23
CA LEU A 586 1.33 -22.18 -15.59
C LEU A 586 2.30 -23.37 -15.61
N PHE A 587 3.33 -23.33 -14.76
CA PHE A 587 4.33 -24.40 -14.67
C PHE A 587 3.73 -25.69 -14.11
N ALA A 588 2.91 -25.60 -13.06
CA ALA A 588 2.18 -26.74 -12.53
C ALA A 588 1.30 -27.41 -13.59
N ARG A 589 0.58 -26.61 -14.40
CA ARG A 589 -0.23 -27.14 -15.50
C ARG A 589 0.60 -27.82 -16.58
N ALA A 590 1.75 -27.24 -16.93
CA ALA A 590 2.66 -27.84 -17.91
C ALA A 590 3.23 -29.17 -17.41
N LEU A 591 3.47 -29.31 -16.11
CA LEU A 591 3.92 -30.56 -15.50
C LEU A 591 2.80 -31.62 -15.45
N ILE A 592 1.59 -31.23 -15.04
CA ILE A 592 0.45 -32.15 -14.85
C ILE A 592 -0.27 -32.51 -16.18
N SER A 593 -0.09 -31.70 -17.22
CA SER A 593 -0.70 -31.93 -18.53
C SER A 593 0.24 -31.42 -19.61
N PRO A 594 1.37 -32.11 -19.83
CA PRO A 594 2.41 -31.67 -20.74
C PRO A 594 1.90 -31.60 -22.17
N GLY A 595 2.33 -30.57 -22.89
CA GLY A 595 2.03 -30.39 -24.30
C GLY A 595 2.61 -29.09 -24.85
N PRO A 596 2.68 -28.95 -26.20
CA PRO A 596 3.31 -27.80 -26.85
C PRO A 596 2.70 -26.46 -26.41
N LYS A 597 1.36 -26.41 -26.24
CA LYS A 597 0.64 -25.22 -25.79
C LYS A 597 0.98 -24.82 -24.36
N ALA A 598 1.11 -25.78 -23.45
CA ALA A 598 1.43 -25.51 -22.05
C ALA A 598 2.88 -25.00 -21.92
N MET A 599 3.81 -25.64 -22.62
CA MET A 599 5.22 -25.19 -22.65
C MET A 599 5.39 -23.83 -23.32
N ALA A 600 4.61 -23.54 -24.37
CA ALA A 600 4.60 -22.22 -24.99
C ALA A 600 4.10 -21.14 -24.00
N ALA A 601 3.08 -21.44 -23.20
CA ALA A 601 2.59 -20.52 -22.18
C ALA A 601 3.64 -20.21 -21.10
N CYS A 602 4.40 -21.22 -20.64
CA CYS A 602 5.52 -21.00 -19.71
C CYS A 602 6.61 -20.11 -20.33
N ARG A 603 7.00 -20.35 -21.59
CA ARG A 603 7.97 -19.50 -22.30
C ARG A 603 7.48 -18.07 -22.44
N SER A 604 6.22 -17.89 -22.84
CA SER A 604 5.61 -16.56 -22.95
C SER A 604 5.59 -15.84 -21.60
N PHE A 605 5.26 -16.54 -20.51
CA PHE A 605 5.32 -15.95 -19.17
C PHE A 605 6.73 -15.48 -18.82
N VAL A 606 7.74 -16.34 -18.92
CA VAL A 606 9.13 -15.97 -18.60
C VAL A 606 9.61 -14.80 -19.46
N ALA A 607 9.32 -14.81 -20.76
CA ALA A 607 9.68 -13.73 -21.67
C ALA A 607 9.01 -12.41 -21.30
N ARG A 608 7.71 -12.43 -20.96
CA ARG A 608 6.97 -11.24 -20.51
C ARG A 608 7.52 -10.72 -19.19
N SER A 609 7.66 -11.57 -18.17
CA SER A 609 8.16 -11.19 -16.85
C SER A 609 9.53 -10.52 -16.95
N ARG A 610 10.43 -11.02 -17.81
CA ARG A 610 11.71 -10.35 -18.08
C ARG A 610 11.56 -8.99 -18.72
N ARG A 611 10.71 -8.88 -19.74
CA ARG A 611 10.52 -7.63 -20.49
C ARG A 611 9.96 -6.54 -19.59
N VAL A 612 8.99 -6.87 -18.75
CA VAL A 612 8.34 -5.93 -17.84
C VAL A 612 9.08 -5.76 -16.51
N GLY A 613 10.23 -6.40 -16.31
CA GLY A 613 11.05 -6.23 -15.09
C GLY A 613 10.68 -7.10 -13.89
N HIS A 614 9.68 -7.99 -13.97
CA HIS A 614 9.37 -8.97 -12.92
C HIS A 614 10.37 -10.14 -12.88
N LEU A 615 11.65 -9.79 -12.66
CA LEU A 615 12.74 -10.77 -12.55
C LEU A 615 12.60 -11.61 -11.27
N ASP A 616 12.03 -11.03 -10.21
CA ASP A 616 11.64 -11.72 -8.98
C ASP A 616 10.71 -12.92 -9.24
N ALA A 617 9.73 -12.77 -10.12
CA ALA A 617 8.83 -13.85 -10.50
C ALA A 617 9.57 -14.94 -11.31
N VAL A 618 10.55 -14.57 -12.13
CA VAL A 618 11.36 -15.52 -12.90
C VAL A 618 12.26 -16.33 -11.96
N ASP A 619 12.92 -15.67 -11.02
CA ASP A 619 13.77 -16.33 -10.01
C ASP A 619 12.95 -17.29 -9.15
N ALA A 620 11.76 -16.86 -8.70
CA ALA A 620 10.85 -17.71 -7.94
C ALA A 620 10.40 -18.95 -8.76
N MET A 621 10.19 -18.80 -10.07
CA MET A 621 9.88 -19.94 -10.94
C MET A 621 11.07 -20.89 -11.07
N GLN A 622 12.28 -20.35 -11.21
CA GLN A 622 13.50 -21.15 -11.29
C GLN A 622 13.74 -21.91 -9.98
N GLU A 623 13.61 -21.25 -8.83
CA GLU A 623 13.74 -21.87 -7.50
C GLU A 623 12.69 -22.97 -7.28
N SER A 624 11.42 -22.69 -7.60
CA SER A 624 10.33 -23.61 -7.29
C SER A 624 10.21 -24.76 -8.29
N TRP A 625 10.59 -24.56 -9.56
CA TRP A 625 10.29 -25.51 -10.64
C TRP A 625 11.51 -25.93 -11.47
N GLY A 626 12.69 -25.34 -11.26
CA GLY A 626 13.90 -25.54 -12.09
C GLY A 626 14.28 -26.99 -12.28
N ASP A 627 14.18 -27.81 -11.23
CA ASP A 627 14.52 -29.24 -11.29
C ASP A 627 13.46 -30.11 -11.99
N LEU A 628 12.28 -29.55 -12.29
CA LEU A 628 11.12 -30.27 -12.83
C LEU A 628 10.80 -29.91 -14.29
N VAL A 629 11.44 -28.89 -14.83
CA VAL A 629 11.19 -28.37 -16.19
C VAL A 629 12.50 -28.13 -16.93
N PRO A 630 12.51 -28.09 -18.28
CA PRO A 630 13.75 -27.89 -19.02
C PRO A 630 14.43 -26.57 -18.67
N GLU A 631 15.73 -26.62 -18.34
CA GLU A 631 16.56 -25.45 -18.01
C GLU A 631 16.51 -24.36 -19.10
N ALA A 632 16.34 -24.76 -20.37
CA ALA A 632 16.19 -23.85 -21.50
C ALA A 632 15.04 -22.85 -21.36
N LEU A 633 14.02 -23.13 -20.52
CA LEU A 633 12.96 -22.17 -20.22
C LEU A 633 13.47 -20.92 -19.50
N PHE A 634 14.55 -21.05 -18.73
CA PHE A 634 15.13 -19.98 -17.92
C PHE A 634 16.41 -19.40 -18.53
N LYS A 635 16.88 -19.88 -19.69
CA LYS A 635 18.00 -19.21 -20.37
C LYS A 635 17.49 -17.94 -21.06
N ARG A 636 18.30 -16.87 -21.08
CA ARG A 636 18.00 -15.70 -21.94
C ARG A 636 18.22 -16.17 -23.39
N GLU A 637 17.23 -15.98 -24.24
CA GLU A 637 17.46 -16.08 -25.68
C GLU A 637 18.43 -14.95 -26.04
N CYS A 638 19.63 -15.33 -26.54
CA CYS A 638 20.70 -14.40 -26.88
C CYS A 638 20.31 -13.46 -28.03
#